data_AF-A0AAN9QFX1-F1
#
_entry.id   AF-A0AAN9QFX1-F1
#
_cell.length_a   1.000
_cell.length_b   1.000
_cell.length_c   1.000
_cell.angle_alpha   90.00
_cell.angle_beta   90.00
_cell.angle_gamma   90.00
#
_symmetry.space_group_name_H-M   'P 1'
#
loop_
_entity.id
_entity.type
_entity.pdbx_description
1 polymer ?
#
loop_
_entity_poly.entity_id
_entity_poly.type
_entity_poly.pdbx_seq_one_letter_code
_entity_poly.pdbx_strand_id
1 'polypeptide(L)'
;MELAMKVAEAVHVLNHDTQSCNRVAANQWLVQFQQTQAAWDVATAILTADRRLPLASNFEVEFFAAQILKRKIQNEGYQLQLGAKDALLNALLLAVKRFSTGPPQLLTQICLALSALVLQVVAHGNPIEQLFYNLRNLQSQDDGNIAVLEMLTVLPEEVVDNQRIDSKISSLHKSHYTQELLSHTPMVLEFLLQQSEINFDGSVQQHERNRKILRCLLSWVKAGCFSEISPRTLPAHPLLNFVFNSLQVPLSFDLAIEVLVELVTKHEGVPQILLCRVRYLKEVLLFPALARGDMKVIGGLACLLSEIGQAAPSLIVEASAEALALADALLSCVAFPSEDWEIADSTLQFWSTLASYILGIDEDSAKSRKHVDIFSPVFSALLDSLLLRSQVDDSTYSDERRVVDLPDGLIHFRMNLVELLVDICHLLGSSTFMQKLFIGGWASQNLSIPWKEVESKLFALNAAADVIIQDGQSYDLSVVMQLVTMLSTKPSDGLKGFICIVYRSLADAVGSYSKWISAFKENFRALLLFLAIGISEPLSSNACASALRKICEDASVVIYEPSNLEILLWIGEGLEKWHLSLEDEEEVMHAISQVLGSVPNRELKNNLLARLLSSSYEAIGKLVDPESSLSLKQNPASYTQVLIAASRGLHRIGTVFSHLSISVATEPAADDSILSLLRVFWPILEKIFGSEHMENGNLSVAACRALSLAIQSSGQHFVTLLPKVLDWLSTNFVLFQSHECYIRTASIVIEEFGHLEEYGPLFVTTFERFTHAASVMALTSSYICDQEPDLVEAYTNFASTFIRSCNKDALSACGSLLEVSIQKAAICCTAMHRGAALAAMSYLSCFLDVGLVSLLECMNSIAEGSFNTTAIHVISHSGEGLVSNVVYALLGVSAMSRVHKCATILQQLAAICTISERTTWKAILCRQTLHAWLQSAVQALPAEYLNHGEAEALVPLWSKALADAASDYLESKNSDGLKSDFGHMQGKGGRVLKRLVREFADAHRNIPNLT
;
A
#
# COMPACT_ATOMS: atom_id res chain seq x y z
N MET A 1 -52.00 9.56 -8.71
CA MET A 1 -52.52 8.22 -8.35
C MET A 1 -52.06 7.15 -9.34
N GLU A 2 -52.19 7.37 -10.65
CA GLU A 2 -51.71 6.43 -11.68
C GLU A 2 -50.19 6.14 -11.62
N LEU A 3 -49.35 7.17 -11.43
CA LEU A 3 -47.90 6.99 -11.34
C LEU A 3 -47.46 6.21 -10.09
N ALA A 4 -48.17 6.37 -8.96
CA ALA A 4 -47.91 5.62 -7.74
C ALA A 4 -48.23 4.12 -7.90
N MET A 5 -49.26 3.77 -8.68
CA MET A 5 -49.56 2.37 -9.01
C MET A 5 -48.47 1.75 -9.90
N LYS A 6 -47.96 2.49 -10.90
CA LYS A 6 -46.83 2.04 -11.74
C LYS A 6 -45.55 1.81 -10.92
N VAL A 7 -45.28 2.66 -9.93
CA VAL A 7 -44.17 2.46 -8.99
C VAL A 7 -44.38 1.20 -8.14
N ALA A 8 -45.60 0.98 -7.62
CA ALA A 8 -45.91 -0.22 -6.84
C ALA A 8 -45.76 -1.51 -7.67
N GLU A 9 -46.21 -1.50 -8.93
CA GLU A 9 -46.03 -2.62 -9.87
C GLU A 9 -44.56 -2.89 -10.17
N ALA A 10 -43.77 -1.85 -10.46
CA ALA A 10 -42.34 -1.99 -10.73
C ALA A 10 -41.54 -2.51 -9.52
N VAL A 11 -41.86 -2.05 -8.30
CA VAL A 11 -41.25 -2.57 -7.05
C VAL A 11 -41.62 -4.04 -6.85
N HIS A 12 -42.89 -4.42 -7.10
CA HIS A 12 -43.33 -5.80 -7.00
C HIS A 12 -42.60 -6.72 -7.99
N VAL A 13 -42.43 -6.28 -9.25
CA VAL A 13 -41.66 -7.01 -10.27
C VAL A 13 -40.19 -7.14 -9.85
N LEU A 14 -39.58 -6.08 -9.31
CA LEU A 14 -38.18 -6.12 -8.87
C LEU A 14 -37.91 -7.19 -7.81
N ASN A 15 -38.81 -7.34 -6.83
CA ASN A 15 -38.62 -8.22 -5.68
C ASN A 15 -39.15 -9.65 -5.87
N HIS A 16 -40.18 -9.84 -6.69
CA HIS A 16 -40.91 -11.12 -6.77
C HIS A 16 -40.94 -11.78 -8.15
N ASP A 17 -40.53 -11.12 -9.24
CA ASP A 17 -40.51 -11.74 -10.57
C ASP A 17 -39.39 -12.79 -10.67
N THR A 18 -39.75 -13.97 -11.19
CA THR A 18 -38.82 -15.10 -11.35
C THR A 18 -37.84 -14.89 -12.51
N GLN A 19 -38.15 -14.02 -13.47
CA GLN A 19 -37.32 -13.71 -14.63
C GLN A 19 -36.34 -12.57 -14.33
N SER A 20 -35.04 -12.81 -14.52
CA SER A 20 -33.99 -11.81 -14.28
C SER A 20 -34.09 -10.59 -15.20
N CYS A 21 -34.52 -10.77 -16.45
CA CYS A 21 -34.69 -9.68 -17.41
C CYS A 21 -35.75 -8.65 -16.98
N ASN A 22 -36.88 -9.11 -16.43
CA ASN A 22 -37.94 -8.23 -15.94
C ASN A 22 -37.50 -7.46 -14.69
N ARG A 23 -36.76 -8.10 -13.78
CA ARG A 23 -36.16 -7.43 -12.60
C ARG A 23 -35.17 -6.33 -13.00
N VAL A 24 -34.34 -6.58 -14.02
CA VAL A 24 -33.41 -5.56 -14.55
C VAL A 24 -34.17 -4.40 -15.19
N ALA A 25 -35.19 -4.67 -16.00
CA ALA A 25 -36.01 -3.63 -16.62
C ALA A 25 -36.75 -2.78 -15.58
N ALA A 26 -37.33 -3.41 -14.55
CA ALA A 26 -37.97 -2.73 -13.43
C ALA A 26 -36.97 -1.86 -12.65
N ASN A 27 -35.76 -2.38 -12.35
CA ASN A 27 -34.72 -1.60 -11.69
C ASN A 27 -34.29 -0.38 -12.52
N GLN A 28 -34.05 -0.56 -13.83
CA GLN A 28 -33.67 0.54 -14.73
C GLN A 28 -34.75 1.64 -14.76
N TRP A 29 -36.02 1.24 -14.85
CA TRP A 29 -37.14 2.18 -14.81
C TRP A 29 -37.23 2.91 -13.46
N LEU A 30 -37.06 2.21 -12.33
CA LEU A 30 -37.06 2.81 -10.99
C LEU A 30 -35.87 3.77 -10.78
N VAL A 31 -34.69 3.47 -11.32
CA VAL A 31 -33.52 4.35 -11.31
C VAL A 31 -33.78 5.62 -12.12
N GLN A 32 -34.40 5.51 -13.30
CA GLN A 32 -34.80 6.67 -14.09
C GLN A 32 -35.87 7.50 -13.36
N PHE A 33 -36.86 6.84 -12.76
CA PHE A 33 -37.88 7.50 -11.96
C PHE A 33 -37.30 8.31 -10.79
N GLN A 34 -36.28 7.78 -10.09
CA GLN A 34 -35.58 8.48 -8.99
C GLN A 34 -35.01 9.84 -9.40
N GLN A 35 -34.63 10.02 -10.66
CA GLN A 35 -34.07 11.26 -11.19
C GLN A 35 -35.15 12.29 -11.57
N THR A 36 -36.43 11.89 -11.61
CA THR A 36 -37.53 12.78 -11.99
C THR A 36 -37.99 13.68 -10.84
N GLN A 37 -38.65 14.80 -11.17
CA GLN A 37 -39.29 15.68 -10.18
C GLN A 37 -40.54 15.03 -9.56
N ALA A 38 -41.27 14.19 -10.32
CA ALA A 38 -42.46 13.49 -9.84
C ALA A 38 -42.19 12.51 -8.68
N ALA A 39 -40.93 12.09 -8.50
CA ALA A 39 -40.51 11.21 -7.42
C ALA A 39 -40.75 11.83 -6.03
N TRP A 40 -40.63 13.17 -5.88
CA TRP A 40 -40.91 13.87 -4.64
C TRP A 40 -42.36 13.70 -4.19
N ASP A 41 -43.30 14.02 -5.08
CA ASP A 41 -44.73 13.99 -4.78
C ASP A 41 -45.25 12.56 -4.60
N VAL A 42 -44.80 11.63 -5.45
CA VAL A 42 -45.25 10.22 -5.39
C VAL A 42 -44.74 9.54 -4.12
N ALA A 43 -43.46 9.70 -3.77
CA ALA A 43 -42.92 9.07 -2.57
C ALA A 43 -43.56 9.66 -1.30
N THR A 44 -43.76 10.99 -1.26
CA THR A 44 -44.46 11.65 -0.15
C THR A 44 -45.89 11.14 -0.01
N ALA A 45 -46.64 11.07 -1.12
CA ALA A 45 -48.02 10.60 -1.11
C ALA A 45 -48.15 9.13 -0.66
N ILE A 46 -47.19 8.26 -1.02
CA ILE A 46 -47.18 6.85 -0.58
C ILE A 46 -47.05 6.77 0.95
N LEU A 47 -46.17 7.58 1.55
CA LEU A 47 -45.92 7.57 3.00
C LEU A 47 -47.06 8.21 3.81
N THR A 48 -47.73 9.23 3.27
CA THR A 48 -48.79 9.97 3.99
C THR A 48 -50.22 9.51 3.71
N ALA A 49 -50.43 8.57 2.78
CA ALA A 49 -51.76 8.10 2.43
C ALA A 49 -52.45 7.34 3.58
N ASP A 50 -53.67 7.77 3.92
CA ASP A 50 -54.51 7.15 4.98
C ASP A 50 -55.13 5.80 4.55
N ARG A 51 -55.19 5.55 3.23
CA ARG A 51 -55.74 4.31 2.65
C ARG A 51 -54.62 3.41 2.13
N ARG A 52 -54.67 2.14 2.57
CA ARG A 52 -53.83 1.05 2.05
C ARG A 52 -54.01 0.97 0.53
N LEU A 53 -52.90 1.03 -0.22
CA LEU A 53 -52.91 0.71 -1.64
C LEU A 53 -53.41 -0.74 -1.81
N PRO A 54 -54.21 -1.04 -2.84
CA PRO A 54 -54.87 -2.34 -3.00
C PRO A 54 -53.93 -3.49 -3.45
N LEU A 55 -52.62 -3.40 -3.17
CA LEU A 55 -51.60 -4.37 -3.57
C LEU A 55 -51.01 -5.10 -2.35
N ALA A 56 -50.55 -6.33 -2.57
CA ALA A 56 -50.16 -7.27 -1.51
C ALA A 56 -48.83 -6.93 -0.80
N SER A 57 -47.96 -6.07 -1.36
CA SER A 57 -46.63 -5.74 -0.80
C SER A 57 -46.50 -4.27 -0.35
N ASN A 58 -47.41 -3.81 0.51
CA ASN A 58 -47.41 -2.42 1.03
C ASN A 58 -46.08 -1.99 1.68
N PHE A 59 -45.42 -2.88 2.43
CA PHE A 59 -44.16 -2.57 3.11
C PHE A 59 -43.03 -2.24 2.13
N GLU A 60 -42.86 -3.01 1.05
CA GLU A 60 -41.75 -2.80 0.10
C GLU A 60 -41.88 -1.48 -0.66
N VAL A 61 -43.12 -1.12 -1.02
CA VAL A 61 -43.42 0.13 -1.71
C VAL A 61 -43.24 1.33 -0.77
N GLU A 62 -43.67 1.21 0.49
CA GLU A 62 -43.45 2.22 1.53
C GLU A 62 -41.95 2.38 1.86
N PHE A 63 -41.20 1.28 1.92
CA PHE A 63 -39.76 1.28 2.16
C PHE A 63 -38.99 1.92 1.00
N PHE A 64 -39.34 1.57 -0.24
CA PHE A 64 -38.78 2.18 -1.43
C PHE A 64 -39.07 3.70 -1.47
N ALA A 65 -40.29 4.12 -1.13
CA ALA A 65 -40.64 5.54 -1.05
C ALA A 65 -39.78 6.30 -0.02
N ALA A 66 -39.57 5.72 1.17
CA ALA A 66 -38.70 6.32 2.19
C ALA A 66 -37.24 6.43 1.72
N GLN A 67 -36.70 5.39 1.05
CA GLN A 67 -35.35 5.41 0.49
C GLN A 67 -35.17 6.47 -0.61
N ILE A 68 -36.15 6.62 -1.50
CA ILE A 68 -36.11 7.66 -2.54
C ILE A 68 -36.05 9.04 -1.89
N LEU A 69 -36.94 9.32 -0.93
CA LEU A 69 -36.97 10.62 -0.28
C LEU A 69 -35.63 10.91 0.41
N LYS A 70 -35.07 9.97 1.17
CA LYS A 70 -33.73 10.12 1.75
C LYS A 70 -32.69 10.53 0.70
N ARG A 71 -32.58 9.76 -0.38
CA ARG A 71 -31.58 9.96 -1.44
C ARG A 71 -31.77 11.29 -2.18
N LYS A 72 -33.02 11.64 -2.51
CA LYS A 72 -33.34 12.90 -3.20
C LYS A 72 -33.11 14.11 -2.31
N ILE A 73 -33.41 14.01 -1.02
CA ILE A 73 -33.07 15.05 -0.03
C ILE A 73 -31.56 15.25 -0.03
N GLN A 74 -30.77 14.19 0.22
CA GLN A 74 -29.31 14.29 0.26
C GLN A 74 -28.69 14.88 -1.02
N ASN A 75 -29.20 14.52 -2.21
CA ASN A 75 -28.61 14.94 -3.49
C ASN A 75 -29.14 16.27 -4.04
N GLU A 76 -30.44 16.54 -3.91
CA GLU A 76 -31.15 17.65 -4.59
C GLU A 76 -31.84 18.60 -3.62
N GLY A 77 -31.92 18.30 -2.32
CA GLY A 77 -32.76 19.05 -1.39
C GLY A 77 -32.30 20.50 -1.11
N TYR A 78 -31.07 20.87 -1.46
CA TYR A 78 -30.64 22.28 -1.48
C TYR A 78 -31.37 23.12 -2.55
N GLN A 79 -31.91 22.48 -3.59
CA GLN A 79 -32.63 23.13 -4.69
C GLN A 79 -34.11 23.40 -4.35
N LEU A 80 -34.64 22.80 -3.27
CA LEU A 80 -36.03 22.98 -2.86
C LEU A 80 -36.28 24.37 -2.28
N GLN A 81 -37.40 24.98 -2.65
CA GLN A 81 -37.89 26.23 -2.05
C GLN A 81 -38.31 26.02 -0.59
N LEU A 82 -38.22 27.08 0.23
CA LEU A 82 -38.46 26.99 1.68
C LEU A 82 -39.85 26.44 2.05
N GLY A 83 -40.92 26.88 1.36
CA GLY A 83 -42.27 26.35 1.58
C GLY A 83 -42.45 24.88 1.19
N ALA A 84 -41.70 24.38 0.21
CA ALA A 84 -41.70 22.97 -0.15
C ALA A 84 -40.95 22.11 0.89
N LYS A 85 -39.90 22.66 1.51
CA LYS A 85 -39.19 22.03 2.63
C LYS A 85 -40.11 21.89 3.85
N ASP A 86 -40.88 22.92 4.20
CA ASP A 86 -41.82 22.89 5.32
C ASP A 86 -42.97 21.89 5.10
N ALA A 87 -43.50 21.82 3.87
CA ALA A 87 -44.51 20.83 3.52
C ALA A 87 -43.99 19.39 3.64
N LEU A 88 -42.76 19.15 3.16
CA LEU A 88 -42.12 17.84 3.25
C LEU A 88 -41.76 17.46 4.70
N LEU A 89 -41.33 18.42 5.51
CA LEU A 89 -41.08 18.23 6.95
C LEU A 89 -42.33 17.72 7.67
N ASN A 90 -43.47 18.39 7.45
CA ASN A 90 -44.75 17.99 8.04
C ASN A 90 -45.22 16.62 7.54
N ALA A 91 -45.02 16.32 6.25
CA ALA A 91 -45.36 15.02 5.67
C ALA A 91 -44.53 13.88 6.28
N LEU A 92 -43.22 14.08 6.46
CA LEU A 92 -42.34 13.10 7.10
C LEU A 92 -42.66 12.93 8.59
N LEU A 93 -42.96 14.00 9.32
CA LEU A 93 -43.42 13.89 10.72
C LEU A 93 -44.72 13.10 10.86
N LEU A 94 -45.66 13.28 9.92
CA LEU A 94 -46.88 12.49 9.86
C LEU A 94 -46.57 11.00 9.56
N ALA A 95 -45.63 10.73 8.66
CA ALA A 95 -45.19 9.37 8.37
C ALA A 95 -44.51 8.71 9.59
N VAL A 96 -43.62 9.42 10.28
CA VAL A 96 -42.98 8.95 11.53
C VAL A 96 -44.04 8.55 12.56
N LYS A 97 -45.06 9.39 12.75
CA LYS A 97 -46.17 9.09 13.66
C LYS A 97 -46.93 7.84 13.22
N ARG A 98 -47.28 7.74 11.94
CA ARG A 98 -48.02 6.60 11.37
C ARG A 98 -47.28 5.27 11.52
N PHE A 99 -45.96 5.27 11.32
CA PHE A 99 -45.14 4.07 11.33
C PHE A 99 -44.43 3.80 12.68
N SER A 100 -44.81 4.51 13.74
CA SER A 100 -44.29 4.30 15.10
C SER A 100 -44.48 2.87 15.63
N THR A 101 -45.60 2.23 15.27
CA THR A 101 -45.93 0.82 15.57
C THR A 101 -45.73 -0.11 14.36
N GLY A 102 -45.15 0.42 13.27
CA GLY A 102 -44.88 -0.30 12.03
C GLY A 102 -43.54 -1.05 12.03
N PRO A 103 -43.13 -1.60 10.87
CA PRO A 103 -41.86 -2.28 10.73
C PRO A 103 -40.68 -1.35 11.06
N PRO A 104 -39.73 -1.76 11.92
CA PRO A 104 -38.66 -0.88 12.41
C PRO A 104 -37.78 -0.34 11.28
N GLN A 105 -37.49 -1.19 10.29
CA GLN A 105 -36.67 -0.82 9.12
C GLN A 105 -37.26 0.36 8.33
N LEU A 106 -38.58 0.41 8.19
CA LEU A 106 -39.27 1.51 7.51
C LEU A 106 -39.20 2.79 8.33
N LEU A 107 -39.44 2.69 9.64
CA LEU A 107 -39.33 3.83 10.56
C LEU A 107 -37.91 4.43 10.52
N THR A 108 -36.86 3.61 10.57
CA THR A 108 -35.47 4.05 10.43
C THR A 108 -35.26 4.83 9.13
N GLN A 109 -35.73 4.33 7.97
CA GLN A 109 -35.57 5.02 6.69
C GLN A 109 -36.29 6.38 6.65
N ILE A 110 -37.49 6.46 7.24
CA ILE A 110 -38.24 7.72 7.33
C ILE A 110 -37.51 8.71 8.25
N CYS A 111 -37.01 8.26 9.41
CA CYS A 111 -36.23 9.07 10.34
C CYS A 111 -34.90 9.55 9.72
N LEU A 112 -34.24 8.73 8.89
CA LEU A 112 -33.04 9.15 8.13
C LEU A 112 -33.38 10.21 7.07
N ALA A 113 -34.49 10.05 6.34
CA ALA A 113 -34.95 11.05 5.38
C ALA A 113 -35.29 12.38 6.08
N LEU A 114 -35.95 12.31 7.25
CA LEU A 114 -36.27 13.47 8.08
C LEU A 114 -34.99 14.15 8.59
N SER A 115 -34.01 13.38 9.07
CA SER A 115 -32.72 13.90 9.54
C SER A 115 -31.97 14.62 8.42
N ALA A 116 -31.90 14.01 7.24
CA ALA A 116 -31.29 14.62 6.06
C ALA A 116 -31.97 15.95 5.67
N LEU A 117 -33.30 16.05 5.81
CA LEU A 117 -34.04 17.28 5.51
C LEU A 117 -33.73 18.39 6.51
N VAL A 118 -33.75 18.06 7.80
CA VAL A 118 -33.46 19.00 8.90
C VAL A 118 -32.07 19.63 8.73
N LEU A 119 -31.08 18.84 8.32
CA LEU A 119 -29.71 19.32 8.07
C LEU A 119 -29.56 20.23 6.84
N GLN A 120 -30.57 20.31 5.96
CA GLN A 120 -30.56 21.14 4.74
C GLN A 120 -31.43 22.41 4.81
N VAL A 121 -32.17 22.63 5.90
CA VAL A 121 -33.11 23.76 6.07
C VAL A 121 -32.43 25.05 6.55
N VAL A 122 -31.10 25.06 6.64
CA VAL A 122 -30.37 25.88 7.61
C VAL A 122 -30.08 27.31 7.19
N ALA A 123 -30.42 27.69 5.96
CA ALA A 123 -30.11 29.05 5.52
C ALA A 123 -30.65 30.13 6.50
N HIS A 124 -31.75 29.89 7.25
CA HIS A 124 -32.32 30.88 8.18
C HIS A 124 -33.06 30.30 9.44
N GLY A 125 -32.49 29.36 10.21
CA GLY A 125 -33.10 28.92 11.50
C GLY A 125 -32.32 27.88 12.33
N ASN A 126 -32.79 27.59 13.55
CA ASN A 126 -32.36 26.47 14.42
C ASN A 126 -33.27 25.23 14.16
N PRO A 127 -33.00 24.41 13.13
CA PRO A 127 -33.92 23.35 12.70
C PRO A 127 -33.94 22.13 13.64
N ILE A 128 -32.85 21.88 14.39
CA ILE A 128 -32.80 20.79 15.36
C ILE A 128 -33.66 21.17 16.56
N GLU A 129 -33.61 22.41 17.02
CA GLU A 129 -34.49 22.92 18.08
C GLU A 129 -35.98 22.73 17.73
N GLN A 130 -36.36 23.06 16.49
CA GLN A 130 -37.72 22.84 15.98
C GLN A 130 -38.11 21.35 15.93
N LEU A 131 -37.18 20.49 15.52
CA LEU A 131 -37.39 19.04 15.55
C LEU A 131 -37.64 18.55 16.98
N PHE A 132 -36.83 18.98 17.96
CA PHE A 132 -37.00 18.60 19.37
C PHE A 132 -38.34 19.06 19.95
N TYR A 133 -38.83 20.24 19.56
CA TYR A 133 -40.19 20.68 19.91
C TYR A 133 -41.26 19.73 19.36
N ASN A 134 -41.14 19.31 18.10
CA ASN A 134 -42.07 18.35 17.49
C ASN A 134 -41.98 16.95 18.12
N LEU A 135 -40.78 16.50 18.50
CA LEU A 135 -40.58 15.22 19.19
C LEU A 135 -41.28 15.18 20.55
N ARG A 136 -41.25 16.28 21.33
CA ARG A 136 -42.00 16.38 22.60
C ARG A 136 -43.51 16.21 22.40
N ASN A 137 -44.06 16.76 21.32
CA ASN A 137 -45.48 16.59 20.99
C ASN A 137 -45.81 15.14 20.61
N LEU A 138 -44.87 14.42 19.99
CA LEU A 138 -45.02 13.00 19.68
C LEU A 138 -44.93 12.11 20.93
N GLN A 139 -44.12 12.47 21.93
CA GLN A 139 -44.04 11.73 23.21
C GLN A 139 -45.37 11.69 23.99
N SER A 140 -46.22 12.71 23.85
CA SER A 140 -47.52 12.78 24.55
C SER A 140 -48.62 11.87 23.99
N GLN A 141 -48.31 11.02 23.01
CA GLN A 141 -49.24 10.11 22.35
C GLN A 141 -48.82 8.65 22.59
N ASP A 142 -49.78 7.72 22.65
CA ASP A 142 -49.50 6.29 22.81
C ASP A 142 -48.50 5.80 21.73
N ASP A 143 -47.49 5.04 22.16
CA ASP A 143 -46.38 4.48 21.36
C ASP A 143 -45.41 5.48 20.67
N GLY A 144 -45.58 6.78 20.89
CA GLY A 144 -44.71 7.82 20.31
C GLY A 144 -43.24 7.75 20.75
N ASN A 145 -42.96 7.15 21.92
CA ASN A 145 -41.60 6.98 22.44
C ASN A 145 -40.69 6.12 21.55
N ILE A 146 -41.24 5.16 20.80
CA ILE A 146 -40.46 4.31 19.89
C ILE A 146 -39.93 5.15 18.72
N ALA A 147 -40.81 5.96 18.13
CA ALA A 147 -40.44 6.87 17.03
C ALA A 147 -39.46 7.94 17.48
N VAL A 148 -39.62 8.45 18.71
CA VAL A 148 -38.69 9.43 19.28
C VAL A 148 -37.32 8.79 19.52
N LEU A 149 -37.26 7.58 20.08
CA LEU A 149 -36.00 6.87 20.30
C LEU A 149 -35.27 6.58 18.98
N GLU A 150 -36.00 6.16 17.94
CA GLU A 150 -35.42 5.94 16.60
C GLU A 150 -34.88 7.25 16.00
N MET A 151 -35.65 8.33 16.08
CA MET A 151 -35.21 9.64 15.58
C MET A 151 -33.96 10.15 16.31
N LEU A 152 -33.93 10.00 17.64
CA LEU A 152 -32.77 10.34 18.46
C LEU A 152 -31.57 9.43 18.18
N THR A 153 -31.76 8.22 17.66
CA THR A 153 -30.66 7.31 17.28
C THR A 153 -30.05 7.73 15.95
N VAL A 154 -30.87 8.01 14.93
CA VAL A 154 -30.38 8.26 13.56
C VAL A 154 -29.92 9.70 13.32
N LEU A 155 -30.46 10.68 14.05
CA LEU A 155 -30.12 12.09 13.86
C LEU A 155 -28.63 12.38 14.12
N PRO A 156 -28.03 11.92 15.25
CA PRO A 156 -26.61 12.07 15.47
C PRO A 156 -25.75 11.32 14.43
N GLU A 157 -26.20 10.15 13.96
CA GLU A 157 -25.48 9.36 12.95
C GLU A 157 -25.39 10.11 11.62
N GLU A 158 -26.49 10.71 11.15
CA GLU A 158 -26.47 11.52 9.92
C GLU A 158 -25.62 12.79 10.09
N VAL A 159 -25.57 13.40 11.28
CA VAL A 159 -24.67 14.53 11.54
C VAL A 159 -23.20 14.10 11.43
N VAL A 160 -22.83 12.96 12.04
CA VAL A 160 -21.45 12.43 12.03
C VAL A 160 -21.05 11.91 10.65
N ASP A 161 -21.92 11.22 9.92
CA ASP A 161 -21.63 10.72 8.57
C ASP A 161 -21.44 11.86 7.55
N ASN A 162 -22.22 12.94 7.66
CA ASN A 162 -21.99 14.17 6.87
C ASN A 162 -20.66 14.87 7.21
N GLN A 163 -20.02 14.58 8.36
CA GLN A 163 -18.66 15.07 8.65
C GLN A 163 -17.59 14.26 7.91
N ARG A 164 -17.78 12.95 7.73
CA ARG A 164 -16.81 12.05 7.06
C ARG A 164 -16.83 12.13 5.54
N ILE A 165 -17.97 12.48 4.96
CA ILE A 165 -18.11 12.69 3.51
C ILE A 165 -17.68 14.14 3.19
N ASP A 166 -16.81 14.31 2.18
CA ASP A 166 -16.46 15.59 1.53
C ASP A 166 -17.69 16.18 0.80
N SER A 167 -18.79 16.35 1.52
CA SER A 167 -20.05 16.91 1.07
C SER A 167 -19.85 18.40 0.78
N LYS A 168 -20.54 18.93 -0.25
CA LYS A 168 -20.60 20.35 -0.68
C LYS A 168 -20.98 21.39 0.40
N ILE A 169 -21.15 20.99 1.65
CA ILE A 169 -21.52 21.83 2.80
C ILE A 169 -20.24 22.37 3.46
N SER A 170 -20.10 23.69 3.57
CA SER A 170 -18.93 24.34 4.17
C SER A 170 -18.68 23.87 5.62
N SER A 171 -17.42 23.81 6.04
CA SER A 171 -17.00 23.44 7.40
C SER A 171 -17.70 24.23 8.52
N LEU A 172 -18.03 25.50 8.29
CA LEU A 172 -18.74 26.35 9.26
C LEU A 172 -20.14 25.83 9.59
N HIS A 173 -20.91 25.40 8.58
CA HIS A 173 -22.25 24.85 8.78
C HIS A 173 -22.21 23.51 9.53
N LYS A 174 -21.19 22.67 9.27
CA LYS A 174 -20.98 21.40 9.97
C LYS A 174 -20.74 21.59 11.49
N SER A 175 -19.96 22.61 11.86
CA SER A 175 -19.71 22.95 13.27
C SER A 175 -20.97 23.44 13.99
N HIS A 176 -21.82 24.21 13.29
CA HIS A 176 -23.07 24.73 13.86
C HIS A 176 -24.07 23.61 14.20
N TYR A 177 -24.30 22.65 13.30
CA TYR A 177 -25.21 21.51 13.57
C TYR A 177 -24.78 20.67 14.74
N THR A 178 -23.47 20.44 14.84
CA THR A 178 -22.90 19.65 15.92
C THR A 178 -23.12 20.37 17.26
N GLN A 179 -22.90 21.69 17.30
CA GLN A 179 -23.14 22.49 18.50
C GLN A 179 -24.63 22.54 18.88
N GLU A 180 -25.53 22.75 17.91
CA GLU A 180 -26.97 22.77 18.14
C GLU A 180 -27.47 21.40 18.63
N LEU A 181 -27.04 20.31 18.01
CA LEU A 181 -27.35 18.94 18.44
C LEU A 181 -26.90 18.69 19.89
N LEU A 182 -25.65 19.02 20.21
CA LEU A 182 -25.07 18.77 21.53
C LEU A 182 -25.74 19.60 22.63
N SER A 183 -26.28 20.78 22.31
CA SER A 183 -27.05 21.59 23.27
C SER A 183 -28.29 20.89 23.83
N HIS A 184 -28.83 19.91 23.10
CA HIS A 184 -29.99 19.11 23.53
C HIS A 184 -29.62 17.84 24.30
N THR A 185 -28.33 17.59 24.54
CA THR A 185 -27.84 16.41 25.27
C THR A 185 -28.57 16.17 26.61
N PRO A 186 -28.75 17.17 27.51
CA PRO A 186 -29.38 16.94 28.81
C PRO A 186 -30.79 16.33 28.69
N MET A 187 -31.57 16.81 27.71
CA MET A 187 -32.93 16.33 27.47
C MET A 187 -32.95 14.88 26.99
N VAL A 188 -31.98 14.51 26.16
CA VAL A 188 -31.88 13.13 25.64
C VAL A 188 -31.43 12.17 26.72
N LEU A 189 -30.44 12.55 27.53
CA LEU A 189 -29.99 11.70 28.64
C LEU A 189 -31.11 11.50 29.66
N GLU A 190 -31.89 12.53 29.98
CA GLU A 190 -33.07 12.42 30.85
C GLU A 190 -34.14 11.50 30.23
N PHE A 191 -34.42 11.64 28.94
CA PHE A 191 -35.35 10.76 28.24
C PHE A 191 -34.88 9.29 28.28
N LEU A 192 -33.62 9.01 27.96
CA LEU A 192 -33.06 7.65 27.99
C LEU A 192 -33.12 7.05 29.40
N LEU A 193 -32.87 7.85 30.44
CA LEU A 193 -33.01 7.44 31.83
C LEU A 193 -34.44 7.00 32.14
N GLN A 194 -35.42 7.84 31.83
CA GLN A 194 -36.84 7.51 32.02
C GLN A 194 -37.24 6.25 31.25
N GLN A 195 -36.74 6.07 30.02
CA GLN A 195 -37.01 4.86 29.24
C GLN A 195 -36.38 3.61 29.86
N SER A 196 -35.23 3.73 30.53
CA SER A 196 -34.52 2.61 31.17
C SER A 196 -35.18 2.11 32.46
N GLU A 197 -35.92 2.98 33.17
CA GLU A 197 -36.57 2.65 34.45
C GLU A 197 -37.94 1.99 34.30
N ILE A 198 -38.54 2.05 33.10
CA ILE A 198 -39.85 1.45 32.83
C ILE A 198 -39.69 -0.08 32.67
N ASN A 199 -40.31 -0.83 33.59
CA ASN A 199 -40.33 -2.29 33.60
C ASN A 199 -41.52 -2.85 32.80
N PHE A 200 -41.26 -3.81 31.91
CA PHE A 200 -42.28 -4.62 31.25
C PHE A 200 -42.42 -6.01 31.88
N ASP A 201 -43.63 -6.57 31.82
CA ASP A 201 -43.96 -7.91 32.34
C ASP A 201 -43.26 -9.06 31.57
N GLY A 202 -42.61 -8.78 30.43
CA GLY A 202 -41.92 -9.76 29.58
C GLY A 202 -40.42 -9.47 29.41
N SER A 203 -39.56 -10.45 29.74
CA SER A 203 -38.10 -10.32 29.67
C SER A 203 -37.57 -10.00 28.27
N VAL A 204 -38.13 -10.59 27.22
CA VAL A 204 -37.66 -10.40 25.82
C VAL A 204 -37.89 -8.97 25.34
N GLN A 205 -39.09 -8.41 25.58
CA GLN A 205 -39.43 -7.04 25.18
C GLN A 205 -38.58 -6.02 25.95
N GLN A 206 -38.30 -6.29 27.23
CA GLN A 206 -37.38 -5.47 28.02
C GLN A 206 -35.97 -5.48 27.42
N HIS A 207 -35.44 -6.63 27.03
CA HIS A 207 -34.11 -6.74 26.44
C HIS A 207 -34.00 -6.05 25.08
N GLU A 208 -34.99 -6.18 24.20
CA GLU A 208 -35.01 -5.47 22.91
C GLU A 208 -35.05 -3.95 23.10
N ARG A 209 -35.83 -3.47 24.08
CA ARG A 209 -35.84 -2.04 24.40
C ARG A 209 -34.51 -1.57 24.95
N ASN A 210 -33.89 -2.32 25.87
CA ASN A 210 -32.56 -1.99 26.39
C ASN A 210 -31.53 -1.87 25.25
N ARG A 211 -31.59 -2.75 24.25
CA ARG A 211 -30.74 -2.63 23.05
C ARG A 211 -30.99 -1.34 22.28
N LYS A 212 -32.24 -0.93 22.09
CA LYS A 212 -32.57 0.35 21.43
C LYS A 212 -32.07 1.56 22.24
N ILE A 213 -32.20 1.52 23.56
CA ILE A 213 -31.68 2.56 24.48
C ILE A 213 -30.15 2.64 24.35
N LEU A 214 -29.44 1.51 24.40
CA LEU A 214 -27.99 1.47 24.22
C LEU A 214 -27.55 1.93 22.84
N ARG A 215 -28.28 1.56 21.77
CA ARG A 215 -27.96 2.00 20.41
C ARG A 215 -28.13 3.51 20.24
N CYS A 216 -29.19 4.08 20.80
CA CYS A 216 -29.37 5.52 20.87
C CYS A 216 -28.24 6.17 21.65
N LEU A 217 -27.91 5.66 22.83
CA LEU A 217 -26.81 6.19 23.64
C LEU A 217 -25.48 6.17 22.88
N LEU A 218 -25.16 5.07 22.19
CA LEU A 218 -23.96 4.93 21.36
C LEU A 218 -23.89 6.03 20.29
N SER A 219 -24.99 6.32 19.59
CA SER A 219 -25.03 7.37 18.55
C SER A 219 -24.74 8.75 19.13
N TRP A 220 -25.23 9.04 20.33
CA TRP A 220 -24.96 10.30 21.03
C TRP A 220 -23.53 10.39 21.57
N VAL A 221 -22.97 9.28 22.06
CA VAL A 221 -21.56 9.22 22.47
C VAL A 221 -20.66 9.49 21.27
N LYS A 222 -20.93 8.87 20.11
CA LYS A 222 -20.20 9.13 18.85
C LYS A 222 -20.25 10.59 18.42
N ALA A 223 -21.37 11.28 18.68
CA ALA A 223 -21.54 12.70 18.40
C ALA A 223 -20.87 13.63 19.44
N GLY A 224 -20.46 13.11 20.60
CA GLY A 224 -19.71 13.85 21.63
C GLY A 224 -20.52 14.33 22.84
N CYS A 225 -21.65 13.68 23.16
CA CYS A 225 -22.60 14.15 24.19
C CYS A 225 -22.00 14.35 25.61
N PHE A 226 -20.97 13.61 26.01
CA PHE A 226 -20.36 13.76 27.35
C PHE A 226 -19.19 14.76 27.40
N SER A 227 -18.89 15.47 26.32
CA SER A 227 -17.74 16.39 26.25
C SER A 227 -17.85 17.58 27.22
N GLU A 228 -19.08 18.03 27.52
CA GLU A 228 -19.35 19.17 28.41
C GLU A 228 -19.54 18.75 29.88
N ILE A 229 -19.69 17.45 30.16
CA ILE A 229 -19.91 16.94 31.51
C ILE A 229 -18.57 16.80 32.22
N SER A 230 -18.47 17.31 33.45
CA SER A 230 -17.25 17.16 34.24
C SER A 230 -16.89 15.68 34.43
N PRO A 231 -15.62 15.28 34.22
CA PRO A 231 -15.14 13.92 34.49
C PRO A 231 -15.51 13.39 35.88
N ARG A 232 -15.67 14.27 36.87
CA ARG A 232 -15.98 13.85 38.25
C ARG A 232 -17.44 13.44 38.48
N THR A 233 -18.36 13.92 37.66
CA THR A 233 -19.82 13.64 37.79
C THR A 233 -20.28 12.48 36.92
N LEU A 234 -19.52 12.15 35.88
CA LEU A 234 -19.82 11.06 34.95
C LEU A 234 -19.91 9.64 35.60
N PRO A 235 -19.06 9.24 36.57
CA PRO A 235 -19.16 7.93 37.23
C PRO A 235 -20.48 7.70 37.96
N ALA A 236 -21.05 8.78 38.48
CA ALA A 236 -22.29 8.77 39.24
C ALA A 236 -23.52 8.87 38.33
N HIS A 237 -23.34 9.02 37.01
CA HIS A 237 -24.44 9.15 36.07
C HIS A 237 -25.23 7.82 36.00
N PRO A 238 -26.55 7.81 36.23
CA PRO A 238 -27.29 6.55 36.33
C PRO A 238 -27.30 5.74 35.01
N LEU A 239 -27.18 6.38 33.84
CA LEU A 239 -27.04 5.65 32.57
C LEU A 239 -25.76 4.82 32.49
N LEU A 240 -24.66 5.25 33.11
CA LEU A 240 -23.43 4.46 33.10
C LEU A 240 -23.62 3.17 33.91
N ASN A 241 -24.32 3.25 35.05
CA ASN A 241 -24.71 2.06 35.81
C ASN A 241 -25.63 1.14 35.00
N PHE A 242 -26.56 1.70 34.21
CA PHE A 242 -27.40 0.92 33.29
C PHE A 242 -26.57 0.20 32.21
N VAL A 243 -25.56 0.87 31.63
CA VAL A 243 -24.62 0.24 30.67
C VAL A 243 -23.84 -0.90 31.33
N PHE A 244 -23.29 -0.68 32.53
CA PHE A 244 -22.58 -1.73 33.28
C PHE A 244 -23.46 -2.93 33.65
N ASN A 245 -24.71 -2.69 34.06
CA ASN A 245 -25.65 -3.77 34.34
C ASN A 245 -25.99 -4.55 33.06
N SER A 246 -26.03 -3.88 31.91
CA SER A 246 -26.29 -4.49 30.61
C SER A 246 -25.18 -5.46 30.15
N LEU A 247 -23.97 -5.37 30.72
CA LEU A 247 -22.89 -6.34 30.49
C LEU A 247 -23.20 -7.74 31.06
N GLN A 248 -24.11 -7.85 32.03
CA GLN A 248 -24.51 -9.16 32.57
C GLN A 248 -25.57 -9.86 31.70
N VAL A 249 -26.08 -9.19 30.68
CA VAL A 249 -27.21 -9.65 29.85
C VAL A 249 -26.71 -9.97 28.44
N PRO A 250 -26.75 -11.25 27.99
CA PRO A 250 -26.16 -11.67 26.71
C PRO A 250 -26.69 -10.95 25.47
N LEU A 251 -27.96 -10.52 25.47
CA LEU A 251 -28.59 -9.82 24.34
C LEU A 251 -28.13 -8.37 24.18
N SER A 252 -27.64 -7.74 25.25
CA SER A 252 -27.20 -6.34 25.28
C SER A 252 -25.69 -6.17 25.47
N PHE A 253 -24.97 -7.28 25.71
CA PHE A 253 -23.53 -7.28 25.98
C PHE A 253 -22.73 -6.51 24.92
N ASP A 254 -22.89 -6.86 23.63
CA ASP A 254 -22.11 -6.26 22.53
C ASP A 254 -22.28 -4.74 22.47
N LEU A 255 -23.53 -4.27 22.53
CA LEU A 255 -23.84 -2.83 22.52
C LEU A 255 -23.31 -2.12 23.77
N ALA A 256 -23.32 -2.78 24.93
CA ALA A 256 -22.76 -2.20 26.14
C ALA A 256 -21.23 -2.08 26.06
N ILE A 257 -20.54 -3.07 25.48
CA ILE A 257 -19.10 -2.99 25.18
C ILE A 257 -18.82 -1.85 24.20
N GLU A 258 -19.56 -1.76 23.08
CA GLU A 258 -19.40 -0.68 22.08
C GLU A 258 -19.56 0.71 22.71
N VAL A 259 -20.58 0.90 23.56
CA VAL A 259 -20.80 2.18 24.28
C VAL A 259 -19.61 2.53 25.17
N LEU A 260 -19.10 1.56 25.94
CA LEU A 260 -17.97 1.80 26.84
C LEU A 260 -16.67 2.08 26.08
N VAL A 261 -16.40 1.35 25.00
CA VAL A 261 -15.23 1.58 24.13
C VAL A 261 -15.28 2.98 23.49
N GLU A 262 -16.42 3.39 22.95
CA GLU A 262 -16.57 4.73 22.38
C GLU A 262 -16.42 5.82 23.47
N LEU A 263 -16.96 5.59 24.68
CA LEU A 263 -16.79 6.53 25.80
C LEU A 263 -15.32 6.70 26.19
N VAL A 264 -14.55 5.61 26.23
CA VAL A 264 -13.13 5.59 26.57
C VAL A 264 -12.30 6.36 25.54
N THR A 265 -12.55 6.11 24.26
CA THR A 265 -11.78 6.71 23.16
C THR A 265 -12.06 8.20 22.97
N LYS A 266 -13.28 8.67 23.31
CA LYS A 266 -13.71 10.07 23.08
C LYS A 266 -13.54 11.00 24.26
N HIS A 267 -13.46 10.49 25.50
CA HIS A 267 -13.52 11.33 26.70
C HIS A 267 -12.34 11.05 27.65
N GLU A 268 -11.41 12.00 27.76
CA GLU A 268 -10.16 11.90 28.55
C GLU A 268 -10.38 11.51 30.03
N GLY A 269 -11.54 11.83 30.61
CA GLY A 269 -11.87 11.52 32.00
C GLY A 269 -12.40 10.10 32.25
N VAL A 270 -12.89 9.40 31.22
CA VAL A 270 -13.52 8.08 31.34
C VAL A 270 -12.54 6.96 31.71
N PRO A 271 -11.33 6.88 31.12
CA PRO A 271 -10.40 5.79 31.41
C PRO A 271 -10.12 5.63 32.91
N GLN A 272 -9.87 6.72 33.63
CA GLN A 272 -9.62 6.70 35.08
C GLN A 272 -10.81 6.11 35.87
N ILE A 273 -12.04 6.37 35.43
CA ILE A 273 -13.26 5.91 36.09
C ILE A 273 -13.45 4.42 35.89
N LEU A 274 -13.28 3.95 34.64
CA LEU A 274 -13.42 2.54 34.32
C LEU A 274 -12.27 1.72 34.91
N LEU A 275 -11.08 2.30 35.05
CA LEU A 275 -9.94 1.68 35.73
C LEU A 275 -10.31 1.28 37.17
N CYS A 276 -11.00 2.15 37.92
CA CYS A 276 -11.54 1.84 39.26
C CYS A 276 -12.57 0.69 39.28
N ARG A 277 -13.14 0.32 38.11
CA ARG A 277 -14.12 -0.77 37.96
C ARG A 277 -13.50 -2.05 37.38
N VAL A 278 -12.23 -2.04 37.00
CA VAL A 278 -11.54 -3.21 36.40
C VAL A 278 -11.63 -4.44 37.28
N ARG A 279 -11.49 -4.28 38.61
CA ARG A 279 -11.60 -5.41 39.53
C ARG A 279 -12.95 -6.13 39.41
N TYR A 280 -14.03 -5.37 39.28
CA TYR A 280 -15.36 -5.93 39.05
C TYR A 280 -15.45 -6.63 37.68
N LEU A 281 -14.99 -5.98 36.60
CA LEU A 281 -14.98 -6.57 35.26
C LEU A 281 -14.20 -7.90 35.23
N LYS A 282 -13.05 -7.92 35.91
CA LYS A 282 -12.17 -9.08 36.01
C LYS A 282 -12.79 -10.22 36.83
N GLU A 283 -13.17 -9.96 38.08
CA GLU A 283 -13.60 -11.00 39.02
C GLU A 283 -15.02 -11.52 38.70
N VAL A 284 -15.93 -10.65 38.26
CA VAL A 284 -17.36 -10.98 38.09
C VAL A 284 -17.70 -11.42 36.67
N LEU A 285 -17.04 -10.86 35.64
CA LEU A 285 -17.38 -11.14 34.25
C LEU A 285 -16.30 -12.01 33.56
N LEU A 286 -15.04 -11.57 33.60
CA LEU A 286 -13.97 -12.23 32.85
C LEU A 286 -13.61 -13.61 33.39
N PHE A 287 -13.34 -13.75 34.69
CA PHE A 287 -12.95 -15.05 35.27
C PHE A 287 -14.01 -16.14 35.08
N PRO A 288 -15.32 -15.88 35.31
CA PRO A 288 -16.34 -16.85 34.97
C PRO A 288 -16.44 -17.16 33.47
N ALA A 289 -16.20 -16.16 32.60
CA ALA A 289 -16.20 -16.37 31.15
C ALA A 289 -15.02 -17.25 30.69
N LEU A 290 -13.81 -17.00 31.21
CA LEU A 290 -12.62 -17.84 30.97
C LEU A 290 -12.86 -19.28 31.42
N ALA A 291 -13.45 -19.49 32.60
CA ALA A 291 -13.75 -20.83 33.12
C ALA A 291 -14.80 -21.58 32.28
N ARG A 292 -15.73 -20.86 31.63
CA ARG A 292 -16.76 -21.44 30.75
C ARG A 292 -16.33 -21.54 29.29
N GLY A 293 -15.24 -20.88 28.89
CA GLY A 293 -14.84 -20.75 27.49
C GLY A 293 -15.78 -19.86 26.65
N ASP A 294 -16.38 -18.83 27.27
CA ASP A 294 -17.29 -17.90 26.57
C ASP A 294 -16.50 -16.86 25.76
N MET A 295 -16.09 -17.25 24.55
CA MET A 295 -15.24 -16.43 23.67
C MET A 295 -15.83 -15.05 23.39
N LYS A 296 -17.16 -14.94 23.29
CA LYS A 296 -17.84 -13.68 23.04
C LYS A 296 -17.62 -12.68 24.19
N VAL A 297 -17.79 -13.15 25.42
CA VAL A 297 -17.59 -12.31 26.61
C VAL A 297 -16.11 -12.00 26.81
N ILE A 298 -15.22 -12.99 26.62
CA ILE A 298 -13.77 -12.80 26.75
C ILE A 298 -13.27 -11.77 25.73
N GLY A 299 -13.64 -11.92 24.44
CA GLY A 299 -13.24 -10.99 23.39
C GLY A 299 -13.76 -9.57 23.60
N GLY A 300 -15.03 -9.41 23.98
CA GLY A 300 -15.60 -8.09 24.29
C GLY A 300 -14.92 -7.41 25.47
N LEU A 301 -14.60 -8.15 26.54
CA LEU A 301 -13.87 -7.61 27.69
C LEU A 301 -12.39 -7.35 27.39
N ALA A 302 -11.73 -8.20 26.59
CA ALA A 302 -10.36 -7.97 26.13
C ALA A 302 -10.27 -6.64 25.36
N CYS A 303 -11.17 -6.43 24.39
CA CYS A 303 -11.28 -5.17 23.65
C CYS A 303 -11.48 -3.98 24.60
N LEU A 304 -12.48 -4.02 25.49
CA LEU A 304 -12.74 -2.93 26.43
C LEU A 304 -11.53 -2.61 27.35
N LEU A 305 -10.90 -3.63 27.92
CA LEU A 305 -9.76 -3.45 28.81
C LEU A 305 -8.52 -2.91 28.07
N SER A 306 -8.29 -3.37 26.82
CA SER A 306 -7.25 -2.83 25.95
C SER A 306 -7.47 -1.35 25.68
N GLU A 307 -8.69 -0.94 25.33
CA GLU A 307 -9.04 0.46 25.06
C GLU A 307 -8.87 1.35 26.30
N ILE A 308 -9.27 0.87 27.48
CA ILE A 308 -9.07 1.61 28.75
C ILE A 308 -7.58 1.90 28.96
N GLY A 309 -6.71 0.91 28.72
CA GLY A 309 -5.27 1.07 28.88
C GLY A 309 -4.64 1.98 27.83
N GLN A 310 -5.06 1.86 26.57
CA GLN A 310 -4.56 2.66 25.45
C GLN A 310 -4.96 4.13 25.54
N ALA A 311 -6.15 4.44 26.04
CA ALA A 311 -6.62 5.81 26.19
C ALA A 311 -5.90 6.57 27.32
N ALA A 312 -5.29 5.87 28.29
CA ALA A 312 -4.59 6.49 29.41
C ALA A 312 -3.32 5.72 29.84
N PRO A 313 -2.29 5.61 28.98
CA PRO A 313 -1.07 4.85 29.27
C PRO A 313 -0.31 5.42 30.48
N SER A 314 -0.38 6.74 30.70
CA SER A 314 0.21 7.40 31.87
C SER A 314 -0.32 6.86 33.19
N LEU A 315 -1.63 6.56 33.29
CA LEU A 315 -2.25 5.99 34.49
C LEU A 315 -1.86 4.52 34.70
N ILE A 316 -1.64 3.78 33.61
CA ILE A 316 -1.21 2.38 33.69
C ILE A 316 0.22 2.31 34.23
N VAL A 317 1.12 3.16 33.74
CA VAL A 317 2.52 3.19 34.17
C VAL A 317 2.70 3.54 35.66
N GLU A 318 1.75 4.26 36.27
CA GLU A 318 1.75 4.50 37.74
C GLU A 318 1.72 3.20 38.57
N ALA A 319 1.37 2.06 37.97
CA ALA A 319 1.35 0.74 38.59
C ALA A 319 0.48 0.67 39.87
N SER A 320 -0.67 1.34 39.83
CA SER A 320 -1.71 1.17 40.85
C SER A 320 -2.23 -0.28 40.89
N ALA A 321 -2.91 -0.65 41.97
CA ALA A 321 -3.49 -1.99 42.10
C ALA A 321 -4.50 -2.28 40.96
N GLU A 322 -5.22 -1.26 40.53
CA GLU A 322 -6.18 -1.32 39.43
C GLU A 322 -5.48 -1.49 38.06
N ALA A 323 -4.38 -0.77 37.83
CA ALA A 323 -3.57 -0.89 36.60
C ALA A 323 -2.95 -2.29 36.47
N LEU A 324 -2.37 -2.82 37.56
CA LEU A 324 -1.84 -4.18 37.57
C LEU A 324 -2.95 -5.23 37.42
N ALA A 325 -4.14 -4.98 37.98
CA ALA A 325 -5.29 -5.86 37.78
C ALA A 325 -5.76 -5.87 36.32
N LEU A 326 -5.69 -4.74 35.61
CA LEU A 326 -5.99 -4.62 34.18
C LEU A 326 -4.97 -5.43 33.35
N ALA A 327 -3.68 -5.23 33.60
CA ALA A 327 -2.62 -5.95 32.90
C ALA A 327 -2.73 -7.48 33.12
N ASP A 328 -3.00 -7.91 34.34
CA ASP A 328 -3.20 -9.34 34.66
C ASP A 328 -4.48 -9.92 34.02
N ALA A 329 -5.55 -9.12 33.91
CA ALA A 329 -6.76 -9.53 33.19
C ALA A 329 -6.49 -9.72 31.68
N LEU A 330 -5.79 -8.76 31.05
CA LEU A 330 -5.40 -8.87 29.64
C LEU A 330 -4.41 -10.02 29.41
N LEU A 331 -3.47 -10.26 30.32
CA LEU A 331 -2.57 -11.40 30.25
C LEU A 331 -3.34 -12.73 30.29
N SER A 332 -4.38 -12.80 31.13
CA SER A 332 -5.28 -13.98 31.17
C SER A 332 -6.05 -14.16 29.86
N CYS A 333 -6.42 -13.08 29.17
CA CYS A 333 -7.01 -13.14 27.83
C CYS A 333 -6.02 -13.63 26.77
N VAL A 334 -4.76 -13.18 26.81
CA VAL A 334 -3.70 -13.65 25.89
C VAL A 334 -3.44 -15.14 26.11
N ALA A 335 -3.35 -15.59 27.36
CA ALA A 335 -3.10 -16.98 27.70
C ALA A 335 -4.28 -17.92 27.37
N PHE A 336 -5.47 -17.38 27.06
CA PHE A 336 -6.64 -18.18 26.73
C PHE A 336 -6.45 -18.92 25.39
N PRO A 337 -6.64 -20.25 25.34
CA PRO A 337 -6.45 -21.02 24.12
C PRO A 337 -7.67 -20.89 23.20
N SER A 338 -7.70 -19.87 22.33
CA SER A 338 -8.67 -19.76 21.23
C SER A 338 -8.15 -20.41 19.94
N GLU A 339 -9.04 -20.81 19.02
CA GLU A 339 -8.65 -21.43 17.74
C GLU A 339 -8.27 -20.39 16.66
N ASP A 340 -8.69 -19.14 16.83
CA ASP A 340 -8.65 -18.06 15.82
C ASP A 340 -7.66 -16.94 16.14
N TRP A 341 -7.00 -17.01 17.30
CA TRP A 341 -6.11 -15.96 17.84
C TRP A 341 -6.72 -14.56 18.03
N GLU A 342 -7.98 -14.32 17.64
CA GLU A 342 -8.64 -12.99 17.66
C GLU A 342 -8.59 -12.32 19.03
N ILE A 343 -8.82 -13.11 20.09
CA ILE A 343 -8.80 -12.59 21.47
C ILE A 343 -7.39 -12.10 21.83
N ALA A 344 -6.35 -12.89 21.55
CA ALA A 344 -4.98 -12.50 21.86
C ALA A 344 -4.54 -11.31 20.99
N ASP A 345 -4.86 -11.36 19.70
CA ASP A 345 -4.56 -10.32 18.70
C ASP A 345 -5.15 -8.95 19.10
N SER A 346 -6.40 -8.93 19.58
CA SER A 346 -7.07 -7.70 20.05
C SER A 346 -6.38 -7.00 21.23
N THR A 347 -5.45 -7.67 21.91
CA THR A 347 -4.69 -7.09 23.04
C THR A 347 -3.33 -6.55 22.64
N LEU A 348 -2.80 -6.91 21.46
CA LEU A 348 -1.42 -6.61 21.08
C LEU A 348 -1.16 -5.10 21.02
N GLN A 349 -2.09 -4.32 20.46
CA GLN A 349 -1.96 -2.87 20.38
C GLN A 349 -1.81 -2.20 21.75
N PHE A 350 -2.50 -2.71 22.77
CA PHE A 350 -2.33 -2.23 24.14
C PHE A 350 -0.92 -2.48 24.65
N TRP A 351 -0.41 -3.71 24.47
CA TRP A 351 0.93 -4.07 24.93
C TRP A 351 2.03 -3.27 24.23
N SER A 352 1.91 -3.07 22.91
CA SER A 352 2.86 -2.24 22.14
C SER A 352 2.80 -0.78 22.58
N THR A 353 1.59 -0.22 22.76
CA THR A 353 1.42 1.16 23.23
C THR A 353 2.01 1.35 24.63
N LEU A 354 1.77 0.40 25.54
CA LEU A 354 2.33 0.46 26.89
C LEU A 354 3.86 0.33 26.87
N ALA A 355 4.40 -0.58 26.06
CA ALA A 355 5.84 -0.78 25.96
C ALA A 355 6.55 0.44 25.38
N SER A 356 6.07 0.93 24.23
CA SER A 356 6.53 2.17 23.61
C SER A 356 6.45 3.37 24.55
N TYR A 357 5.37 3.49 25.33
CA TYR A 357 5.23 4.57 26.31
C TYR A 357 6.25 4.45 27.44
N ILE A 358 6.50 3.26 27.99
CA ILE A 358 7.52 3.05 29.03
C ILE A 358 8.93 3.37 28.49
N LEU A 359 9.26 2.90 27.28
CA LEU A 359 10.55 3.15 26.63
C LEU A 359 10.75 4.64 26.28
N GLY A 360 9.68 5.36 25.95
CA GLY A 360 9.72 6.79 25.64
C GLY A 360 9.89 7.72 26.86
N ILE A 361 9.82 7.21 28.10
CA ILE A 361 10.06 8.01 29.30
C ILE A 361 11.57 8.20 29.47
N ASP A 362 12.01 9.45 29.30
CA ASP A 362 13.39 9.95 29.42
C ASP A 362 14.29 9.07 30.33
N GLU A 363 15.27 8.40 29.70
CA GLU A 363 16.12 7.32 30.27
C GLU A 363 16.88 7.77 31.55
N ASP A 364 17.16 9.07 31.66
CA ASP A 364 17.90 9.66 32.78
C ASP A 364 17.07 9.88 34.04
N SER A 365 15.75 9.66 33.99
CA SER A 365 14.91 9.79 35.17
C SER A 365 14.94 8.52 36.03
N ALA A 366 15.27 8.65 37.32
CA ALA A 366 15.14 7.56 38.31
C ALA A 366 13.71 7.00 38.44
N LYS A 367 12.73 7.63 37.78
CA LYS A 367 11.35 7.16 37.64
C LYS A 367 11.22 6.12 36.52
N SER A 368 11.85 6.32 35.36
CA SER A 368 11.82 5.37 34.22
C SER A 368 12.27 3.97 34.64
N ARG A 369 13.44 3.84 35.29
CA ARG A 369 13.95 2.56 35.82
C ARG A 369 12.98 1.84 36.77
N LYS A 370 12.30 2.58 37.66
CA LYS A 370 11.33 1.98 38.58
C LYS A 370 10.13 1.39 37.85
N HIS A 371 9.64 2.05 36.79
CA HIS A 371 8.52 1.54 36.01
C HIS A 371 8.91 0.28 35.22
N VAL A 372 10.11 0.27 34.61
CA VAL A 372 10.67 -0.92 33.95
C VAL A 372 10.79 -2.08 34.94
N ASP A 373 11.32 -1.86 36.14
CA ASP A 373 11.46 -2.90 37.16
C ASP A 373 10.11 -3.51 37.58
N ILE A 374 9.05 -2.69 37.69
CA ILE A 374 7.71 -3.14 38.08
C ILE A 374 7.02 -3.93 36.96
N PHE A 375 7.14 -3.47 35.71
CA PHE A 375 6.49 -4.10 34.56
C PHE A 375 7.30 -5.23 33.92
N SER A 376 8.60 -5.35 34.22
CA SER A 376 9.46 -6.42 33.70
C SER A 376 8.90 -7.83 33.98
N PRO A 377 8.41 -8.18 35.19
CA PRO A 377 7.73 -9.46 35.42
C PRO A 377 6.45 -9.65 34.58
N VAL A 378 5.71 -8.57 34.31
CA VAL A 378 4.47 -8.61 33.52
C VAL A 378 4.79 -8.89 32.06
N PHE A 379 5.72 -8.15 31.45
CA PHE A 379 6.17 -8.39 30.07
C PHE A 379 6.91 -9.71 29.91
N SER A 380 7.58 -10.17 30.95
CA SER A 380 8.17 -11.50 31.04
C SER A 380 7.10 -12.60 30.98
N ALA A 381 6.00 -12.48 31.72
CA ALA A 381 4.89 -13.44 31.64
C ALA A 381 4.08 -13.33 30.33
N LEU A 382 3.98 -12.11 29.79
CA LEU A 382 3.41 -11.87 28.46
C LEU A 382 4.21 -12.62 27.39
N LEU A 383 5.54 -12.50 27.40
CA LEU A 383 6.40 -13.22 26.46
C LEU A 383 6.15 -14.73 26.50
N ASP A 384 6.04 -15.33 27.68
CA ASP A 384 5.75 -16.77 27.81
C ASP A 384 4.38 -17.13 27.19
N SER A 385 3.38 -16.27 27.41
CA SER A 385 2.02 -16.47 26.85
C SER A 385 2.00 -16.30 25.34
N LEU A 386 2.67 -15.29 24.79
CA LEU A 386 2.78 -15.05 23.35
C LEU A 386 3.55 -16.19 22.65
N LEU A 387 4.64 -16.66 23.25
CA LEU A 387 5.39 -17.81 22.75
C LEU A 387 4.52 -19.06 22.70
N LEU A 388 3.73 -19.33 23.75
CA LEU A 388 2.78 -20.45 23.75
C LEU A 388 1.72 -20.31 22.65
N ARG A 389 1.12 -19.12 22.50
CA ARG A 389 0.05 -18.88 21.51
C ARG A 389 0.55 -18.84 20.08
N SER A 390 1.81 -18.51 19.86
CA SER A 390 2.44 -18.53 18.54
C SER A 390 2.86 -19.92 18.08
N GLN A 391 2.75 -20.97 18.91
CA GLN A 391 3.06 -22.35 18.50
C GLN A 391 2.11 -22.85 17.42
N VAL A 392 2.62 -23.74 16.57
CA VAL A 392 1.81 -24.43 15.56
C VAL A 392 1.17 -25.68 16.18
N ASP A 393 -0.14 -25.81 16.02
CA ASP A 393 -0.90 -26.93 16.57
C ASP A 393 -0.65 -28.26 15.83
N ASP A 394 -0.92 -29.39 16.50
CA ASP A 394 -0.81 -30.72 15.88
C ASP A 394 -1.91 -30.97 14.83
N SER A 395 -3.05 -30.30 14.95
CA SER A 395 -4.21 -30.45 14.05
C SER A 395 -3.99 -29.83 12.66
N THR A 396 -3.00 -28.94 12.52
CA THR A 396 -2.55 -28.41 11.23
C THR A 396 -1.87 -29.49 10.38
N TYR A 397 -1.54 -30.64 10.98
CA TYR A 397 -0.86 -31.74 10.34
C TYR A 397 -1.86 -32.78 9.84
N SER A 398 -2.10 -32.79 8.52
CA SER A 398 -2.67 -33.97 7.86
C SER A 398 -1.56 -34.63 7.05
N ASP A 399 -1.17 -35.86 7.42
CA ASP A 399 -0.24 -36.69 6.64
C ASP A 399 -0.70 -36.90 5.18
N GLU A 400 -1.98 -36.62 4.90
CA GLU A 400 -2.60 -36.73 3.58
C GLU A 400 -2.33 -35.54 2.65
N ARG A 401 -2.07 -34.32 3.19
CA ARG A 401 -1.74 -33.14 2.38
C ARG A 401 -0.24 -32.93 2.39
N ARG A 402 0.41 -33.12 1.24
CA ARG A 402 1.85 -32.81 1.01
C ARG A 402 2.21 -31.32 1.22
N VAL A 403 1.23 -30.47 1.55
CA VAL A 403 1.40 -29.03 1.77
C VAL A 403 0.99 -28.73 3.21
N VAL A 404 1.96 -28.35 4.03
CA VAL A 404 1.75 -27.86 5.39
C VAL A 404 1.77 -26.34 5.32
N ASP A 405 0.61 -25.75 5.08
CA ASP A 405 0.46 -24.30 5.20
C ASP A 405 0.07 -23.97 6.65
N LEU A 406 0.69 -22.91 7.18
CA LEU A 406 0.27 -22.36 8.46
C LEU A 406 -1.15 -21.79 8.32
N PRO A 407 -2.00 -21.86 9.37
CA PRO A 407 -3.30 -21.21 9.34
C PRO A 407 -3.14 -19.70 9.11
N ASP A 408 -3.96 -19.11 8.23
CA ASP A 408 -3.90 -17.67 7.92
C ASP A 408 -4.01 -16.80 9.18
N GLY A 409 -4.84 -17.20 10.15
CA GLY A 409 -4.96 -16.52 11.45
C GLY A 409 -3.66 -16.52 12.26
N LEU A 410 -2.92 -17.64 12.26
CA LEU A 410 -1.62 -17.72 12.94
C LEU A 410 -0.55 -16.90 12.21
N ILE A 411 -0.58 -16.87 10.87
CA ILE A 411 0.31 -16.01 10.09
C ILE A 411 0.07 -14.55 10.44
N HIS A 412 -1.19 -14.10 10.42
CA HIS A 412 -1.56 -12.73 10.78
C HIS A 412 -1.13 -12.38 12.20
N PHE A 413 -1.44 -13.24 13.17
CA PHE A 413 -1.02 -13.06 14.56
C PHE A 413 0.50 -12.94 14.70
N ARG A 414 1.28 -13.85 14.10
CA ARG A 414 2.75 -13.79 14.12
C ARG A 414 3.30 -12.50 13.49
N MET A 415 2.71 -12.02 12.40
CA MET A 415 3.11 -10.73 11.82
C MET A 415 2.90 -9.57 12.79
N ASN A 416 1.74 -9.53 13.48
CA ASN A 416 1.43 -8.51 14.47
C ASN A 416 2.32 -8.60 15.74
N LEU A 417 2.92 -9.77 16.01
CA LEU A 417 3.83 -9.96 17.14
C LEU A 417 5.24 -9.41 16.93
N VAL A 418 5.70 -9.23 15.69
CA VAL A 418 7.13 -8.92 15.42
C VAL A 418 7.58 -7.65 16.13
N GLU A 419 6.83 -6.55 15.97
CA GLU A 419 7.15 -5.27 16.61
C GLU A 419 7.03 -5.35 18.14
N LEU A 420 6.02 -6.06 18.65
CA LEU A 420 5.84 -6.23 20.10
C LEU A 420 6.99 -7.05 20.72
N LEU A 421 7.50 -8.07 20.03
CA LEU A 421 8.64 -8.85 20.51
C LEU A 421 9.93 -8.00 20.58
N VAL A 422 10.10 -7.09 19.63
CA VAL A 422 11.17 -6.08 19.63
C VAL A 422 11.04 -5.17 20.85
N ASP A 423 9.85 -4.64 21.12
CA ASP A 423 9.59 -3.77 22.28
C ASP A 423 9.81 -4.51 23.61
N ILE A 424 9.36 -5.77 23.71
CA ILE A 424 9.60 -6.65 24.87
C ILE A 424 11.10 -6.88 25.07
N CYS A 425 11.86 -7.09 24.00
CA CYS A 425 13.31 -7.27 24.08
C CYS A 425 14.00 -6.03 24.64
N HIS A 426 13.63 -4.83 24.19
CA HIS A 426 14.15 -3.58 24.75
C HIS A 426 13.82 -3.41 26.25
N LEU A 427 12.59 -3.72 26.65
CA LEU A 427 12.16 -3.58 28.05
C LEU A 427 12.84 -4.57 29.01
N LEU A 428 12.96 -5.83 28.59
CA LEU A 428 13.59 -6.87 29.42
C LEU A 428 15.12 -6.82 29.38
N GLY A 429 15.67 -6.22 28.33
CA GLY A 429 17.08 -6.29 27.97
C GLY A 429 17.42 -7.59 27.22
N SER A 430 18.30 -7.49 26.23
CA SER A 430 18.67 -8.60 25.34
C SER A 430 19.19 -9.83 26.10
N SER A 431 19.94 -9.66 27.19
CA SER A 431 20.40 -10.77 28.02
C SER A 431 19.25 -11.56 28.67
N THR A 432 18.28 -10.87 29.26
CA THR A 432 17.13 -11.54 29.92
C THR A 432 16.24 -12.21 28.90
N PHE A 433 16.00 -11.54 27.77
CA PHE A 433 15.22 -12.07 26.65
C PHE A 433 15.86 -13.36 26.08
N MET A 434 17.16 -13.32 25.79
CA MET A 434 17.92 -14.48 25.30
C MET A 434 17.92 -15.64 26.29
N GLN A 435 18.16 -15.36 27.58
CA GLN A 435 18.08 -16.38 28.63
C GLN A 435 16.71 -17.06 28.63
N LYS A 436 15.62 -16.28 28.54
CA LYS A 436 14.26 -16.83 28.47
C LYS A 436 14.01 -17.73 27.28
N LEU A 437 14.51 -17.37 26.10
CA LEU A 437 14.38 -18.23 24.93
C LEU A 437 15.12 -19.56 25.16
N PHE A 438 16.37 -19.54 25.59
CA PHE A 438 17.18 -20.75 25.73
C PHE A 438 16.89 -21.60 26.99
N ILE A 439 16.09 -21.11 27.94
CA ILE A 439 15.58 -21.92 29.06
C ILE A 439 14.72 -23.08 28.52
N GLY A 440 14.92 -24.28 29.07
CA GLY A 440 14.16 -25.49 28.69
C GLY A 440 14.98 -26.64 28.10
N GLY A 441 16.30 -26.48 27.98
CA GLY A 441 17.19 -27.59 27.64
C GLY A 441 16.96 -28.13 26.22
N TRP A 442 17.02 -27.24 25.22
CA TRP A 442 16.86 -27.55 23.78
C TRP A 442 17.76 -28.72 23.30
N ALA A 443 18.78 -29.08 24.07
CA ALA A 443 19.75 -30.14 23.79
C ALA A 443 20.09 -31.03 25.01
N SER A 444 19.14 -31.25 25.93
CA SER A 444 19.37 -32.26 26.98
C SER A 444 19.35 -33.68 26.38
N GLN A 445 20.45 -34.42 26.50
CA GLN A 445 20.65 -35.73 25.83
C GLN A 445 19.67 -36.84 26.27
N ASN A 446 18.80 -36.58 27.26
CA ASN A 446 17.96 -37.59 27.90
C ASN A 446 16.44 -37.37 27.74
N LEU A 447 15.98 -36.32 27.04
CA LEU A 447 14.56 -36.00 26.84
C LEU A 447 14.24 -35.75 25.36
N SER A 448 13.00 -36.03 24.95
CA SER A 448 12.50 -35.71 23.61
C SER A 448 12.42 -34.19 23.42
N ILE A 449 13.01 -33.67 22.34
CA ILE A 449 13.05 -32.23 22.04
C ILE A 449 11.62 -31.72 21.75
N PRO A 450 11.14 -30.68 22.46
CA PRO A 450 9.83 -30.09 22.22
C PRO A 450 9.87 -29.17 20.99
N TRP A 451 9.87 -29.75 19.79
CA TRP A 451 10.10 -29.00 18.54
C TRP A 451 9.16 -27.80 18.34
N LYS A 452 7.90 -27.87 18.80
CA LYS A 452 6.95 -26.74 18.73
C LYS A 452 7.41 -25.53 19.53
N GLU A 453 7.86 -25.78 20.75
CA GLU A 453 8.38 -24.75 21.62
C GLU A 453 9.67 -24.17 21.02
N VAL A 454 10.56 -25.03 20.54
CA VAL A 454 11.81 -24.61 19.87
C VAL A 454 11.52 -23.72 18.67
N GLU A 455 10.56 -24.08 17.82
CA GLU A 455 10.20 -23.30 16.64
C GLU A 455 9.65 -21.92 17.00
N SER A 456 8.70 -21.82 17.94
CA SER A 456 8.15 -20.53 18.40
C SER A 456 9.22 -19.61 19.00
N LYS A 457 10.20 -20.20 19.71
CA LYS A 457 11.33 -19.47 20.29
C LYS A 457 12.34 -19.02 19.23
N LEU A 458 12.58 -19.82 18.19
CA LEU A 458 13.40 -19.42 17.04
C LEU A 458 12.73 -18.29 16.25
N PHE A 459 11.41 -18.34 16.09
CA PHE A 459 10.63 -17.24 15.52
C PHE A 459 10.82 -15.94 16.30
N ALA A 460 10.68 -15.98 17.63
CA ALA A 460 10.91 -14.79 18.47
C ALA A 460 12.37 -14.32 18.48
N LEU A 461 13.33 -15.26 18.44
CA LEU A 461 14.76 -14.97 18.32
C LEU A 461 15.08 -14.22 17.02
N ASN A 462 14.44 -14.61 15.91
CA ASN A 462 14.57 -13.94 14.62
C ASN A 462 13.92 -12.55 14.63
N ALA A 463 12.71 -12.43 15.19
CA ALA A 463 11.99 -11.15 15.27
C ALA A 463 12.78 -10.07 16.01
N ALA A 464 13.48 -10.43 17.10
CA ALA A 464 14.25 -9.50 17.92
C ALA A 464 15.74 -9.35 17.50
N ALA A 465 16.15 -9.90 16.35
CA ALA A 465 17.57 -10.02 15.99
C ALA A 465 18.30 -8.68 15.89
N ASP A 466 17.69 -7.69 15.24
CA ASP A 466 18.33 -6.38 15.03
C ASP A 466 18.64 -5.67 16.36
N VAL A 467 17.72 -5.76 17.34
CA VAL A 467 17.91 -5.19 18.69
C VAL A 467 19.06 -5.89 19.42
N ILE A 468 19.06 -7.22 19.39
CA ILE A 468 20.04 -8.04 20.09
C ILE A 468 21.45 -7.82 19.51
N ILE A 469 21.56 -7.64 18.19
CA ILE A 469 22.84 -7.37 17.52
C ILE A 469 23.35 -5.96 17.82
N GLN A 470 22.46 -4.96 17.91
CA GLN A 470 22.82 -3.56 18.21
C GLN A 470 23.30 -3.35 19.66
N ASP A 471 22.85 -4.18 20.62
CA ASP A 471 23.26 -4.14 22.04
C ASP A 471 24.79 -4.36 22.23
N GLY A 472 25.51 -4.84 21.21
CA GLY A 472 26.97 -4.91 21.17
C GLY A 472 27.61 -6.00 22.05
N GLN A 473 26.81 -6.71 22.86
CA GLN A 473 27.25 -7.89 23.61
C GLN A 473 27.15 -9.15 22.74
N SER A 474 28.20 -9.98 22.72
CA SER A 474 28.16 -11.27 22.04
C SER A 474 27.51 -12.32 22.95
N TYR A 475 26.38 -12.88 22.51
CA TYR A 475 25.70 -13.97 23.21
C TYR A 475 26.14 -15.35 22.67
N ASP A 476 26.10 -16.38 23.52
CA ASP A 476 26.45 -17.74 23.12
C ASP A 476 25.31 -18.39 22.30
N LEU A 477 25.57 -18.62 21.01
CA LEU A 477 24.66 -19.30 20.08
C LEU A 477 24.99 -20.80 19.91
N SER A 478 25.76 -21.39 20.83
CA SER A 478 26.11 -22.82 20.81
C SER A 478 24.90 -23.74 20.68
N VAL A 479 23.77 -23.41 21.32
CA VAL A 479 22.52 -24.17 21.26
C VAL A 479 21.94 -24.17 19.84
N VAL A 480 21.96 -23.02 19.14
CA VAL A 480 21.51 -22.91 17.74
C VAL A 480 22.38 -23.81 16.85
N MET A 481 23.70 -23.77 17.04
CA MET A 481 24.63 -24.63 16.27
C MET A 481 24.50 -26.12 16.58
N GLN A 482 24.13 -26.50 17.81
CA GLN A 482 23.82 -27.88 18.16
C GLN A 482 22.57 -28.36 17.41
N LEU A 483 21.51 -27.54 17.32
CA LEU A 483 20.32 -27.86 16.53
C LEU A 483 20.67 -28.04 15.04
N VAL A 484 21.47 -27.14 14.47
CA VAL A 484 21.98 -27.24 13.09
C VAL A 484 22.72 -28.56 12.89
N THR A 485 23.62 -28.91 13.81
CA THR A 485 24.41 -30.16 13.71
C THR A 485 23.50 -31.39 13.77
N MET A 486 22.52 -31.42 14.68
CA MET A 486 21.56 -32.53 14.77
C MET A 486 20.73 -32.68 13.49
N LEU A 487 20.24 -31.57 12.93
CA LEU A 487 19.41 -31.60 11.74
C LEU A 487 20.21 -31.87 10.45
N SER A 488 21.49 -31.51 10.40
CA SER A 488 22.38 -31.78 9.25
C SER A 488 22.58 -33.27 8.93
N THR A 489 22.29 -34.17 9.88
CA THR A 489 22.47 -35.63 9.71
C THR A 489 21.20 -36.35 9.26
N LYS A 490 20.06 -35.67 9.18
CA LYS A 490 18.79 -36.27 8.74
C LYS A 490 18.76 -36.40 7.20
N PRO A 491 18.33 -37.54 6.63
CA PRO A 491 18.21 -37.69 5.19
C PRO A 491 17.10 -36.78 4.63
N SER A 492 17.34 -36.19 3.44
CA SER A 492 16.40 -35.29 2.74
C SER A 492 15.03 -35.95 2.50
N ASP A 493 15.00 -37.23 2.14
CA ASP A 493 13.77 -37.99 1.86
C ASP A 493 12.82 -38.13 3.08
N GLY A 494 13.30 -37.75 4.28
CA GLY A 494 12.58 -37.79 5.55
C GLY A 494 12.09 -36.44 6.08
N LEU A 495 12.34 -35.32 5.39
CA LEU A 495 11.80 -34.02 5.79
C LEU A 495 10.32 -33.94 5.43
N LYS A 496 9.48 -34.31 6.38
CA LYS A 496 8.03 -34.19 6.26
C LYS A 496 7.46 -33.57 7.52
N GLY A 497 6.49 -32.71 7.29
CA GLY A 497 5.69 -32.12 8.35
C GLY A 497 6.35 -31.02 9.13
N PHE A 498 6.05 -30.99 10.43
CA PHE A 498 6.41 -29.89 11.31
C PHE A 498 7.92 -29.57 11.31
N ILE A 499 8.77 -30.56 11.02
CA ILE A 499 10.21 -30.35 10.95
C ILE A 499 10.63 -29.36 9.85
N CYS A 500 9.88 -29.23 8.75
CA CYS A 500 10.18 -28.24 7.70
C CYS A 500 9.98 -26.80 8.21
N ILE A 501 8.99 -26.59 9.08
CA ILE A 501 8.75 -25.30 9.74
C ILE A 501 9.90 -24.98 10.69
N VAL A 502 10.38 -25.98 11.45
CA VAL A 502 11.57 -25.83 12.29
C VAL A 502 12.80 -25.47 11.45
N TYR A 503 13.01 -26.11 10.29
CA TYR A 503 14.11 -25.78 9.38
C TYR A 503 14.04 -24.33 8.93
N ARG A 504 12.85 -23.85 8.53
CA ARG A 504 12.64 -22.46 8.15
C ARG A 504 13.00 -21.51 9.29
N SER A 505 12.38 -21.67 10.47
CA SER A 505 12.62 -20.77 11.62
C SER A 505 14.06 -20.83 12.14
N LEU A 506 14.71 -22.00 12.06
CA LEU A 506 16.13 -22.14 12.40
C LEU A 506 17.03 -21.46 11.36
N ALA A 507 16.73 -21.59 10.06
CA ALA A 507 17.46 -20.93 9.00
C ALA A 507 17.33 -19.40 9.10
N ASP A 508 16.13 -18.88 9.37
CA ASP A 508 15.90 -17.44 9.59
C ASP A 508 16.76 -16.90 10.74
N ALA A 509 16.76 -17.58 11.90
CA ALA A 509 17.63 -17.24 13.01
C ALA A 509 19.12 -17.33 12.61
N VAL A 510 19.53 -18.41 11.94
CA VAL A 510 20.90 -18.58 11.47
C VAL A 510 21.34 -17.45 10.53
N GLY A 511 20.47 -17.04 9.61
CA GLY A 511 20.72 -15.93 8.70
C GLY A 511 20.82 -14.60 9.45
N SER A 512 19.92 -14.32 10.38
CA SER A 512 19.92 -13.06 11.14
C SER A 512 21.14 -12.92 12.05
N TYR A 513 21.66 -14.03 12.61
CA TYR A 513 22.87 -14.04 13.44
C TYR A 513 24.13 -14.55 12.70
N SER A 514 24.17 -14.44 11.37
CA SER A 514 25.26 -14.95 10.52
C SER A 514 26.65 -14.49 10.97
N LYS A 515 26.79 -13.21 11.37
CA LYS A 515 28.06 -12.64 11.89
C LYS A 515 28.58 -13.38 13.12
N TRP A 516 27.71 -13.73 14.07
CA TRP A 516 28.11 -14.45 15.28
C TRP A 516 28.32 -15.94 15.01
N ILE A 517 27.50 -16.52 14.13
CA ILE A 517 27.63 -17.90 13.69
C ILE A 517 28.94 -18.14 12.94
N SER A 518 29.46 -17.12 12.24
CA SER A 518 30.75 -17.20 11.55
C SER A 518 31.94 -17.54 12.45
N ALA A 519 31.82 -17.33 13.77
CA ALA A 519 32.82 -17.71 14.75
C ALA A 519 32.96 -19.24 14.92
N PHE A 520 31.92 -20.02 14.62
CA PHE A 520 31.88 -21.49 14.77
C PHE A 520 32.48 -22.23 13.56
N LYS A 521 33.75 -21.96 13.26
CA LYS A 521 34.46 -22.46 12.05
C LYS A 521 34.39 -23.98 11.86
N GLU A 522 34.47 -24.75 12.95
CA GLU A 522 34.49 -26.22 12.90
C GLU A 522 33.16 -26.85 12.43
N ASN A 523 32.05 -26.11 12.52
CA ASN A 523 30.70 -26.63 12.23
C ASN A 523 30.15 -26.19 10.86
N PHE A 524 30.94 -25.49 10.03
CA PHE A 524 30.48 -24.98 8.73
C PHE A 524 30.00 -26.09 7.78
N ARG A 525 30.66 -27.25 7.79
CA ARG A 525 30.22 -28.39 6.99
C ARG A 525 28.80 -28.82 7.35
N ALA A 526 28.50 -28.94 8.65
CA ALA A 526 27.16 -29.31 9.12
C ALA A 526 26.13 -28.22 8.77
N LEU A 527 26.53 -26.95 8.89
CA LEU A 527 25.72 -25.79 8.52
C LEU A 527 25.36 -25.78 7.03
N LEU A 528 26.33 -25.96 6.13
CA LEU A 528 26.09 -26.02 4.69
C LEU A 528 25.22 -27.22 4.31
N LEU A 529 25.43 -28.38 4.92
CA LEU A 529 24.57 -29.55 4.70
C LEU A 529 23.13 -29.31 5.18
N PHE A 530 22.96 -28.71 6.36
CA PHE A 530 21.65 -28.32 6.88
C PHE A 530 20.92 -27.38 5.91
N LEU A 531 21.58 -26.32 5.44
CA LEU A 531 21.01 -25.38 4.48
C LEU A 531 20.69 -26.04 3.14
N ALA A 532 21.58 -26.89 2.63
CA ALA A 532 21.37 -27.58 1.37
C ALA A 532 20.13 -28.50 1.41
N ILE A 533 19.95 -29.21 2.52
CA ILE A 533 18.77 -30.03 2.77
C ILE A 533 17.51 -29.13 2.81
N GLY A 534 17.55 -28.01 3.52
CA GLY A 534 16.42 -27.08 3.63
C GLY A 534 16.07 -26.34 2.33
N ILE A 535 17.06 -26.04 1.49
CA ILE A 535 16.87 -25.45 0.14
C ILE A 535 16.08 -26.39 -0.76
N SER A 536 16.31 -27.70 -0.65
CA SER A 536 15.60 -28.69 -1.47
C SER A 536 14.10 -28.80 -1.15
N GLU A 537 13.65 -28.24 -0.03
CA GLU A 537 12.27 -28.29 0.45
C GLU A 537 11.53 -26.94 0.25
N PRO A 538 10.38 -26.89 -0.45
CA PRO A 538 9.71 -25.63 -0.80
C PRO A 538 9.36 -24.72 0.39
N LEU A 539 8.96 -25.30 1.54
CA LEU A 539 8.54 -24.53 2.72
C LEU A 539 9.70 -23.81 3.42
N SER A 540 10.92 -24.34 3.32
CA SER A 540 12.12 -23.79 3.96
C SER A 540 13.12 -23.16 2.99
N SER A 541 12.88 -23.31 1.68
CA SER A 541 13.77 -22.86 0.61
C SER A 541 14.22 -21.42 0.77
N ASN A 542 13.27 -20.48 0.87
CA ASN A 542 13.54 -19.06 0.95
C ASN A 542 14.44 -18.69 2.14
N ALA A 543 14.05 -19.13 3.35
CA ALA A 543 14.82 -18.90 4.57
C ALA A 543 16.23 -19.49 4.49
N CYS A 544 16.36 -20.71 3.95
CA CYS A 544 17.66 -21.38 3.83
C CYS A 544 18.55 -20.74 2.75
N ALA A 545 17.97 -20.29 1.63
CA ALA A 545 18.68 -19.57 0.58
C ALA A 545 19.21 -18.21 1.09
N SER A 546 18.36 -17.45 1.78
CA SER A 546 18.74 -16.18 2.40
C SER A 546 19.82 -16.36 3.49
N ALA A 547 19.68 -17.38 4.34
CA ALA A 547 20.68 -17.71 5.35
C ALA A 547 22.01 -18.12 4.72
N LEU A 548 21.98 -18.92 3.64
CA LEU A 548 23.17 -19.28 2.88
C LEU A 548 23.87 -18.03 2.33
N ARG A 549 23.13 -17.08 1.75
CA ARG A 549 23.69 -15.80 1.31
C ARG A 549 24.41 -15.08 2.43
N LYS A 550 23.71 -14.78 3.54
CA LYS A 550 24.27 -14.00 4.65
C LYS A 550 25.51 -14.67 5.27
N ILE A 551 25.50 -16.00 5.39
CA ILE A 551 26.67 -16.75 5.89
C ILE A 551 27.85 -16.65 4.91
N CYS A 552 27.60 -16.77 3.60
CA CYS A 552 28.63 -16.63 2.58
C CYS A 552 29.22 -15.21 2.54
N GLU A 553 28.40 -14.17 2.76
CA GLU A 553 28.83 -12.78 2.87
C GLU A 553 29.76 -12.56 4.07
N ASP A 554 29.34 -13.01 5.26
CA ASP A 554 30.08 -12.75 6.52
C ASP A 554 31.29 -13.67 6.72
N ALA A 555 31.30 -14.87 6.14
CA ALA A 555 32.32 -15.90 6.39
C ALA A 555 33.08 -16.38 5.16
N SER A 556 33.05 -15.63 4.04
CA SER A 556 33.70 -15.97 2.76
C SER A 556 35.12 -16.53 2.90
N VAL A 557 35.94 -15.98 3.81
CA VAL A 557 37.34 -16.38 4.02
C VAL A 557 37.49 -17.78 4.65
N VAL A 558 36.55 -18.18 5.50
CA VAL A 558 36.57 -19.49 6.19
C VAL A 558 36.03 -20.60 5.28
N ILE A 559 35.19 -20.24 4.32
CA ILE A 559 34.50 -21.19 3.43
C ILE A 559 35.42 -21.71 2.31
N TYR A 560 36.63 -21.16 2.10
CA TYR A 560 37.57 -21.63 1.06
C TYR A 560 38.10 -23.05 1.23
N GLU A 561 37.81 -23.73 2.34
CA GLU A 561 38.22 -25.11 2.49
C GLU A 561 37.64 -25.97 1.35
N PRO A 562 38.46 -26.80 0.67
CA PRO A 562 38.02 -27.56 -0.49
C PRO A 562 36.75 -28.38 -0.27
N SER A 563 36.57 -28.93 0.94
CA SER A 563 35.36 -29.68 1.30
C SER A 563 34.08 -28.84 1.35
N ASN A 564 34.18 -27.56 1.71
CA ASN A 564 33.04 -26.65 1.77
C ASN A 564 32.69 -26.13 0.37
N LEU A 565 33.70 -25.86 -0.46
CA LEU A 565 33.51 -25.50 -1.87
C LEU A 565 32.80 -26.61 -2.65
N GLU A 566 33.13 -27.89 -2.41
CA GLU A 566 32.43 -29.01 -3.03
C GLU A 566 30.95 -29.08 -2.63
N ILE A 567 30.60 -28.75 -1.38
CA ILE A 567 29.20 -28.71 -0.94
C ILE A 567 28.46 -27.56 -1.64
N LEU A 568 29.07 -26.37 -1.72
CA LEU A 568 28.49 -25.22 -2.43
C LEU A 568 28.25 -25.52 -3.91
N LEU A 569 29.20 -26.19 -4.58
CA LEU A 569 29.02 -26.62 -5.96
C LEU A 569 27.92 -27.68 -6.10
N TRP A 570 27.83 -28.62 -5.16
CA TRP A 570 26.74 -29.59 -5.13
C TRP A 570 25.37 -28.92 -4.98
N ILE A 571 25.27 -27.86 -4.16
CA ILE A 571 24.06 -27.03 -4.05
C ILE A 571 23.74 -26.38 -5.40
N GLY A 572 24.71 -25.74 -6.05
CA GLY A 572 24.53 -25.11 -7.36
C GLY A 572 24.09 -26.08 -8.46
N GLU A 573 24.70 -27.27 -8.51
CA GLU A 573 24.32 -28.35 -9.44
C GLU A 573 22.91 -28.92 -9.14
N GLY A 574 22.46 -28.83 -7.89
CA GLY A 574 21.12 -29.25 -7.45
C GLY A 574 19.98 -28.36 -7.94
N LEU A 575 20.25 -27.10 -8.28
CA LEU A 575 19.24 -26.10 -8.69
C LEU A 575 18.43 -26.49 -9.93
N GLU A 576 18.92 -27.39 -10.78
CA GLU A 576 18.12 -27.89 -11.91
C GLU A 576 17.01 -28.85 -11.50
N LYS A 577 17.19 -29.53 -10.37
CA LYS A 577 16.27 -30.55 -9.87
C LYS A 577 15.30 -29.95 -8.85
N TRP A 578 15.76 -28.99 -8.08
CA TRP A 578 14.96 -28.30 -7.07
C TRP A 578 14.08 -27.24 -7.76
N HIS A 579 12.76 -27.37 -7.63
CA HIS A 579 11.80 -26.49 -8.29
C HIS A 579 11.65 -25.17 -7.53
N LEU A 580 12.74 -24.42 -7.39
CA LEU A 580 12.78 -23.20 -6.58
C LEU A 580 12.10 -22.01 -7.28
N SER A 581 11.72 -21.00 -6.50
CA SER A 581 11.38 -19.69 -7.03
C SER A 581 12.63 -19.05 -7.67
N LEU A 582 12.45 -18.10 -8.60
CA LEU A 582 13.58 -17.41 -9.21
C LEU A 582 14.38 -16.57 -8.19
N GLU A 583 13.71 -16.06 -7.16
CA GLU A 583 14.33 -15.27 -6.09
C GLU A 583 15.24 -16.15 -5.22
N ASP A 584 14.74 -17.30 -4.75
CA ASP A 584 15.53 -18.23 -3.94
C ASP A 584 16.75 -18.77 -4.72
N GLU A 585 16.55 -19.03 -6.02
CA GLU A 585 17.63 -19.47 -6.92
C GLU A 585 18.70 -18.39 -7.10
N GLU A 586 18.31 -17.12 -7.20
CA GLU A 586 19.22 -15.97 -7.28
C GLU A 586 20.00 -15.78 -5.98
N GLU A 587 19.38 -15.93 -4.82
CA GLU A 587 20.03 -15.88 -3.49
C GLU A 587 21.13 -16.96 -3.36
N VAL A 588 20.84 -18.20 -3.77
CA VAL A 588 21.83 -19.29 -3.76
C VAL A 588 22.97 -19.00 -4.74
N MET A 589 22.66 -18.57 -5.96
CA MET A 589 23.66 -18.23 -6.96
C MET A 589 24.55 -17.07 -6.50
N HIS A 590 23.98 -16.06 -5.86
CA HIS A 590 24.71 -14.96 -5.23
C HIS A 590 25.71 -15.49 -4.22
N ALA A 591 25.24 -16.30 -3.26
CA ALA A 591 26.04 -16.84 -2.18
C ALA A 591 27.26 -17.61 -2.70
N ILE A 592 27.05 -18.50 -3.68
CA ILE A 592 28.13 -19.30 -4.28
C ILE A 592 29.08 -18.38 -5.08
N SER A 593 28.54 -17.47 -5.89
CA SER A 593 29.34 -16.58 -6.75
C SER A 593 30.28 -15.68 -5.94
N GLN A 594 29.83 -15.16 -4.80
CA GLN A 594 30.64 -14.32 -3.92
C GLN A 594 31.82 -15.08 -3.29
N VAL A 595 31.57 -16.30 -2.81
CA VAL A 595 32.62 -17.17 -2.25
C VAL A 595 33.64 -17.52 -3.34
N LEU A 596 33.17 -17.95 -4.52
CA LEU A 596 34.04 -18.26 -5.66
C LEU A 596 34.81 -17.03 -6.15
N GLY A 597 34.18 -15.85 -6.12
CA GLY A 597 34.77 -14.57 -6.47
C GLY A 597 36.00 -14.22 -5.64
N SER A 598 36.02 -14.67 -4.39
CA SER A 598 37.02 -14.34 -3.39
C SER A 598 38.18 -15.37 -3.33
N VAL A 599 38.10 -16.46 -4.10
CA VAL A 599 39.16 -17.48 -4.22
C VAL A 599 40.43 -16.87 -4.83
N PRO A 600 41.62 -17.00 -4.18
CA PRO A 600 42.85 -16.35 -4.63
C PRO A 600 43.48 -17.01 -5.88
N ASN A 601 43.32 -18.31 -6.07
CA ASN A 601 43.84 -19.02 -7.23
C ASN A 601 42.91 -18.81 -8.44
N ARG A 602 43.39 -18.06 -9.44
CA ARG A 602 42.62 -17.68 -10.63
C ARG A 602 42.21 -18.86 -11.51
N GLU A 603 43.11 -19.83 -11.73
CA GLU A 603 42.79 -21.03 -12.53
C GLU A 603 41.71 -21.86 -11.84
N LEU A 604 41.84 -22.05 -10.54
CA LEU A 604 40.85 -22.75 -9.74
C LEU A 604 39.50 -22.01 -9.75
N LYS A 605 39.51 -20.69 -9.53
CA LYS A 605 38.31 -19.84 -9.63
C LYS A 605 37.60 -20.01 -10.98
N ASN A 606 38.33 -19.90 -12.10
CA ASN A 606 37.75 -20.03 -13.43
C ASN A 606 37.17 -21.44 -13.66
N ASN A 607 37.85 -22.49 -13.18
CA ASN A 607 37.35 -23.86 -13.28
C ASN A 607 36.08 -24.09 -12.45
N LEU A 608 36.00 -23.55 -11.23
CA LEU A 608 34.81 -23.67 -10.37
C LEU A 608 33.63 -22.88 -10.95
N LEU A 609 33.86 -21.68 -11.49
CA LEU A 609 32.83 -20.88 -12.17
C LEU A 609 32.32 -21.59 -13.43
N ALA A 610 33.22 -22.18 -14.23
CA ALA A 610 32.84 -22.98 -15.39
C ALA A 610 32.02 -24.22 -15.00
N ARG A 611 32.37 -24.88 -13.88
CA ARG A 611 31.60 -26.01 -13.34
C ARG A 611 30.20 -25.58 -12.88
N LEU A 612 30.10 -24.50 -12.11
CA LEU A 612 28.82 -23.95 -11.64
C LEU A 612 27.86 -23.61 -12.80
N LEU A 613 28.38 -23.02 -13.87
CA LEU A 613 27.59 -22.59 -15.03
C LEU A 613 27.44 -23.67 -16.13
N SER A 614 28.08 -24.82 -15.98
CA SER A 614 28.13 -25.87 -17.01
C SER A 614 26.73 -26.31 -17.47
N SER A 615 25.83 -26.51 -16.51
CA SER A 615 24.48 -26.97 -16.75
C SER A 615 23.63 -25.87 -17.41
N SER A 616 23.83 -24.61 -17.02
CA SER A 616 23.24 -23.43 -17.67
C SER A 616 23.66 -23.31 -19.13
N TYR A 617 24.96 -23.49 -19.42
CA TYR A 617 25.46 -23.48 -20.79
C TYR A 617 24.92 -24.66 -21.62
N GLU A 618 24.77 -25.84 -21.03
CA GLU A 618 24.17 -27.01 -21.70
C GLU A 618 22.69 -26.78 -22.02
N ALA A 619 21.92 -26.24 -21.07
CA ALA A 619 20.49 -25.92 -21.26
C ALA A 619 20.28 -24.93 -22.41
N ILE A 620 21.11 -23.90 -22.49
CA ILE A 620 21.10 -22.92 -23.58
C ILE A 620 21.59 -23.55 -24.89
N GLY A 621 22.65 -24.37 -24.83
CA GLY A 621 23.21 -25.06 -25.99
C GLY A 621 22.18 -25.96 -26.69
N LYS A 622 21.35 -26.67 -25.91
CA LYS A 622 20.23 -27.49 -26.42
C LYS A 622 19.19 -26.69 -27.22
N LEU A 623 19.06 -25.38 -26.95
CA LEU A 623 18.14 -24.52 -27.69
C LEU A 623 18.75 -24.04 -29.02
N VAL A 624 20.06 -23.79 -29.02
CA VAL A 624 20.79 -23.17 -30.14
C VAL A 624 21.29 -24.21 -31.17
N ASP A 625 21.38 -25.48 -30.79
CA ASP A 625 21.81 -26.56 -31.68
C ASP A 625 20.78 -26.80 -32.82
N PRO A 626 21.19 -26.76 -34.11
CA PRO A 626 20.30 -26.94 -35.26
C PRO A 626 19.54 -28.28 -35.26
N GLU A 627 20.13 -29.35 -34.74
CA GLU A 627 19.52 -30.69 -34.78
C GLU A 627 18.47 -30.86 -33.67
N SER A 628 18.71 -30.28 -32.49
CA SER A 628 17.77 -30.30 -31.36
C SER A 628 16.58 -29.35 -31.59
N SER A 629 16.81 -28.16 -32.17
CA SER A 629 15.74 -27.17 -32.40
C SER A 629 14.62 -27.69 -33.31
N LEU A 630 14.96 -28.48 -34.35
CA LEU A 630 13.99 -29.11 -35.25
C LEU A 630 13.14 -30.20 -34.56
N SER A 631 13.74 -30.98 -33.66
CA SER A 631 13.05 -32.03 -32.91
C SER A 631 12.19 -31.46 -31.77
N LEU A 632 12.64 -30.39 -31.11
CA LEU A 632 11.90 -29.70 -30.05
C LEU A 632 10.62 -29.05 -30.59
N LYS A 633 10.64 -28.48 -31.80
CA LYS A 633 9.44 -27.93 -32.45
C LYS A 633 8.35 -28.98 -32.72
N GLN A 634 8.69 -30.27 -32.76
CA GLN A 634 7.71 -31.35 -32.93
C GLN A 634 7.00 -31.73 -31.62
N ASN A 635 7.56 -31.36 -30.46
CA ASN A 635 6.98 -31.66 -29.15
C ASN A 635 6.92 -30.41 -28.25
N PRO A 636 5.75 -29.74 -28.17
CA PRO A 636 5.57 -28.50 -27.42
C PRO A 636 5.94 -28.58 -25.92
N ALA A 637 5.74 -29.75 -25.29
CA ALA A 637 6.01 -29.92 -23.86
C ALA A 637 7.52 -29.92 -23.57
N SER A 638 8.31 -30.66 -24.37
CA SER A 638 9.77 -30.65 -24.24
C SER A 638 10.36 -29.29 -24.60
N TYR A 639 9.80 -28.61 -25.60
CA TYR A 639 10.24 -27.27 -25.99
C TYR A 639 10.05 -26.26 -24.85
N THR A 640 8.89 -26.28 -24.19
CA THR A 640 8.61 -25.40 -23.03
C THR A 640 9.58 -25.66 -21.88
N GLN A 641 9.88 -26.93 -21.57
CA GLN A 641 10.85 -27.28 -20.52
C GLN A 641 12.26 -26.77 -20.84
N VAL A 642 12.70 -26.90 -22.10
CA VAL A 642 14.01 -26.39 -22.54
C VAL A 642 14.06 -24.86 -22.49
N LEU A 643 12.97 -24.17 -22.88
CA LEU A 643 12.89 -22.71 -22.75
C LEU A 643 12.99 -22.23 -21.30
N ILE A 644 12.30 -22.90 -20.38
CA ILE A 644 12.36 -22.58 -18.94
C ILE A 644 13.78 -22.82 -18.41
N ALA A 645 14.39 -23.95 -18.75
CA ALA A 645 15.75 -24.29 -18.33
C ALA A 645 16.79 -23.28 -18.89
N ALA A 646 16.66 -22.89 -20.16
CA ALA A 646 17.53 -21.89 -20.79
C ALA A 646 17.33 -20.50 -20.16
N SER A 647 16.09 -20.10 -19.88
CA SER A 647 15.79 -18.82 -19.22
C SER A 647 16.38 -18.77 -17.81
N ARG A 648 16.19 -19.82 -17.00
CA ARG A 648 16.86 -19.96 -15.69
C ARG A 648 18.37 -19.95 -15.81
N GLY A 649 18.93 -20.66 -16.79
CA GLY A 649 20.36 -20.67 -17.08
C GLY A 649 20.92 -19.27 -17.35
N LEU A 650 20.21 -18.45 -18.13
CA LEU A 650 20.56 -17.05 -18.38
C LEU A 650 20.50 -16.20 -17.11
N HIS A 651 19.46 -16.37 -16.27
CA HIS A 651 19.39 -15.70 -14.97
C HIS A 651 20.60 -16.04 -14.09
N ARG A 652 20.93 -17.33 -13.94
CA ARG A 652 22.11 -17.78 -13.19
C ARG A 652 23.41 -17.14 -13.69
N ILE A 653 23.61 -17.11 -15.01
CA ILE A 653 24.79 -16.49 -15.62
C ILE A 653 24.84 -14.99 -15.31
N GLY A 654 23.71 -14.29 -15.44
CA GLY A 654 23.59 -12.88 -15.08
C GLY A 654 23.98 -12.59 -13.64
N THR A 655 23.45 -13.37 -12.68
CA THR A 655 23.79 -13.25 -11.26
C THR A 655 25.26 -13.53 -10.98
N VAL A 656 25.88 -14.49 -11.67
CA VAL A 656 27.34 -14.72 -11.55
C VAL A 656 28.12 -13.48 -11.99
N PHE A 657 27.73 -12.83 -13.10
CA PHE A 657 28.41 -11.61 -13.55
C PHE A 657 28.32 -10.49 -12.50
N SER A 658 27.14 -10.24 -11.93
CA SER A 658 26.92 -9.12 -10.99
C SER A 658 27.76 -9.19 -9.71
N HIS A 659 28.27 -10.36 -9.35
CA HIS A 659 29.06 -10.57 -8.12
C HIS A 659 30.56 -10.77 -8.36
N LEU A 660 31.00 -10.76 -9.62
CA LEU A 660 32.41 -10.88 -9.98
C LEU A 660 33.11 -9.53 -10.19
N SER A 661 32.47 -8.41 -9.83
CA SER A 661 32.87 -7.04 -10.16
C SER A 661 34.36 -6.71 -9.90
N ILE A 662 34.91 -5.91 -10.82
CA ILE A 662 36.31 -5.46 -10.83
C ILE A 662 36.61 -4.71 -9.53
N SER A 663 37.50 -5.25 -8.70
CA SER A 663 38.13 -4.48 -7.62
C SER A 663 38.83 -3.29 -8.26
N VAL A 664 38.51 -2.06 -7.83
CA VAL A 664 39.02 -0.75 -8.29
C VAL A 664 40.55 -0.58 -8.10
N ALA A 665 41.28 -1.65 -7.82
CA ALA A 665 42.73 -1.66 -7.75
C ALA A 665 43.34 -1.65 -9.17
N THR A 666 43.65 -0.45 -9.64
CA THR A 666 44.79 -0.10 -10.52
C THR A 666 45.64 -1.27 -11.02
N GLU A 667 45.28 -1.82 -12.18
CA GLU A 667 46.14 -2.14 -13.34
C GLU A 667 45.37 -3.06 -14.31
N PRO A 668 45.39 -2.81 -15.63
CA PRO A 668 44.73 -3.67 -16.61
C PRO A 668 45.56 -4.93 -16.82
N ALA A 669 45.39 -5.94 -15.97
CA ALA A 669 45.90 -7.28 -16.27
C ALA A 669 45.01 -7.91 -17.35
N ALA A 670 45.60 -8.26 -18.49
CA ALA A 670 44.93 -8.75 -19.70
C ALA A 670 44.12 -10.07 -19.56
N ASP A 671 44.06 -10.66 -18.35
CA ASP A 671 43.38 -11.92 -18.05
C ASP A 671 42.57 -11.81 -16.74
N ASP A 672 41.45 -11.08 -16.82
CA ASP A 672 40.41 -11.04 -15.78
C ASP A 672 39.47 -12.26 -15.90
N SER A 673 39.05 -12.84 -14.77
CA SER A 673 38.04 -13.90 -14.71
C SER A 673 36.75 -13.49 -15.42
N ILE A 674 36.36 -12.20 -15.33
CA ILE A 674 35.20 -11.67 -16.05
C ILE A 674 35.39 -11.80 -17.57
N LEU A 675 36.59 -11.48 -18.08
CA LEU A 675 36.91 -11.59 -19.50
C LEU A 675 36.84 -13.05 -19.97
N SER A 676 37.29 -14.00 -19.14
CA SER A 676 37.20 -15.43 -19.46
C SER A 676 35.75 -15.92 -19.58
N LEU A 677 34.87 -15.49 -18.67
CA LEU A 677 33.44 -15.79 -18.73
C LEU A 677 32.76 -15.12 -19.93
N LEU A 678 33.08 -13.86 -20.18
CA LEU A 678 32.54 -13.10 -21.31
C LEU A 678 32.90 -13.75 -22.66
N ARG A 679 34.12 -14.26 -22.81
CA ARG A 679 34.58 -14.98 -24.03
C ARG A 679 33.74 -16.23 -24.32
N VAL A 680 33.23 -16.91 -23.30
CA VAL A 680 32.36 -18.09 -23.44
C VAL A 680 30.91 -17.69 -23.61
N PHE A 681 30.44 -16.71 -22.83
CA PHE A 681 29.05 -16.29 -22.79
C PHE A 681 28.59 -15.58 -24.07
N TRP A 682 29.37 -14.61 -24.58
CA TRP A 682 28.95 -13.78 -25.70
C TRP A 682 28.60 -14.59 -26.97
N PRO A 683 29.44 -15.55 -27.45
CA PRO A 683 29.10 -16.34 -28.64
C PRO A 683 27.81 -17.15 -28.51
N ILE A 684 27.49 -17.59 -27.29
CA ILE A 684 26.25 -18.34 -27.01
C ILE A 684 25.06 -17.38 -27.08
N LEU A 685 25.16 -16.24 -26.40
CA LEU A 685 24.13 -15.21 -26.39
C LEU A 685 23.86 -14.65 -27.80
N GLU A 686 24.91 -14.42 -28.60
CA GLU A 686 24.80 -13.95 -29.99
C GLU A 686 23.98 -14.93 -30.85
N LYS A 687 24.19 -16.24 -30.68
CA LYS A 687 23.38 -17.25 -31.39
C LYS A 687 21.93 -17.29 -30.92
N ILE A 688 21.68 -17.07 -29.63
CA ILE A 688 20.31 -16.99 -29.09
C ILE A 688 19.57 -15.78 -29.70
N PHE A 689 20.19 -14.60 -29.70
CA PHE A 689 19.59 -13.40 -30.29
C PHE A 689 19.31 -13.54 -31.79
N GLY A 690 20.09 -14.35 -32.50
CA GLY A 690 19.86 -14.70 -33.91
C GLY A 690 18.84 -15.81 -34.15
N SER A 691 18.21 -16.36 -33.10
CA SER A 691 17.26 -17.47 -33.22
C SER A 691 15.81 -17.00 -33.15
N GLU A 692 14.89 -17.76 -33.75
CA GLU A 692 13.44 -17.54 -33.66
C GLU A 692 12.90 -17.69 -32.22
N HIS A 693 13.67 -18.29 -31.32
CA HIS A 693 13.27 -18.50 -29.92
C HIS A 693 13.09 -17.20 -29.13
N MET A 694 13.63 -16.08 -29.63
CA MET A 694 13.42 -14.74 -29.09
C MET A 694 11.98 -14.21 -29.21
N GLU A 695 11.10 -14.91 -29.93
CA GLU A 695 9.65 -14.66 -29.85
C GLU A 695 9.09 -14.93 -28.44
N ASN A 696 9.76 -15.76 -27.64
CA ASN A 696 9.36 -15.96 -26.25
C ASN A 696 9.80 -14.78 -25.37
N GLY A 697 8.83 -14.06 -24.79
CA GLY A 697 9.08 -12.92 -23.91
C GLY A 697 9.95 -13.25 -22.68
N ASN A 698 9.70 -14.37 -22.01
CA ASN A 698 10.48 -14.75 -20.81
C ASN A 698 11.95 -15.01 -21.15
N LEU A 699 12.22 -15.68 -22.27
CA LEU A 699 13.58 -15.91 -22.73
C LEU A 699 14.27 -14.59 -23.14
N SER A 700 13.55 -13.70 -23.83
CA SER A 700 14.05 -12.37 -24.20
C SER A 700 14.43 -11.55 -22.97
N VAL A 701 13.57 -11.54 -21.94
CA VAL A 701 13.82 -10.85 -20.67
C VAL A 701 15.03 -11.45 -19.96
N ALA A 702 15.13 -12.78 -19.88
CA ALA A 702 16.27 -13.45 -19.25
C ALA A 702 17.59 -13.14 -19.98
N ALA A 703 17.60 -13.17 -21.31
CA ALA A 703 18.78 -12.85 -22.13
C ALA A 703 19.20 -11.38 -21.96
N CYS A 704 18.23 -10.47 -22.00
CA CYS A 704 18.43 -9.04 -21.79
C CYS A 704 18.97 -8.72 -20.39
N ARG A 705 18.42 -9.35 -19.34
CA ARG A 705 18.89 -9.19 -17.96
C ARG A 705 20.32 -9.72 -17.80
N ALA A 706 20.62 -10.92 -18.31
CA ALA A 706 21.95 -11.49 -18.26
C ALA A 706 22.99 -10.61 -18.98
N LEU A 707 22.62 -10.07 -20.15
CA LEU A 707 23.42 -9.12 -20.90
C LEU A 707 23.67 -7.82 -20.13
N SER A 708 22.63 -7.26 -19.52
CA SER A 708 22.70 -6.02 -18.73
C SER A 708 23.70 -6.15 -17.58
N LEU A 709 23.60 -7.24 -16.81
CA LEU A 709 24.52 -7.52 -15.69
C LEU A 709 25.95 -7.77 -16.19
N ALA A 710 26.11 -8.45 -17.32
CA ALA A 710 27.42 -8.65 -17.94
C ALA A 710 28.07 -7.33 -18.39
N ILE A 711 27.29 -6.39 -18.96
CA ILE A 711 27.76 -5.07 -19.38
C ILE A 711 28.26 -4.27 -18.18
N GLN A 712 27.42 -4.11 -17.15
CA GLN A 712 27.74 -3.34 -15.94
C GLN A 712 28.97 -3.90 -15.22
N SER A 713 29.13 -5.23 -15.22
CA SER A 713 30.25 -5.89 -14.52
C SER A 713 31.55 -5.87 -15.33
N SER A 714 31.47 -5.89 -16.66
CA SER A 714 32.65 -5.96 -17.55
C SER A 714 33.24 -4.60 -17.90
N GLY A 715 32.46 -3.51 -17.78
CA GLY A 715 32.90 -2.15 -18.08
C GLY A 715 33.62 -2.05 -19.44
N GLN A 716 34.83 -1.49 -19.45
CA GLN A 716 35.62 -1.27 -20.67
C GLN A 716 35.90 -2.54 -21.49
N HIS A 717 35.91 -3.73 -20.87
CA HIS A 717 36.14 -4.98 -21.59
C HIS A 717 35.03 -5.31 -22.59
N PHE A 718 33.85 -4.69 -22.46
CA PHE A 718 32.70 -4.93 -23.31
C PHE A 718 32.65 -4.04 -24.56
N VAL A 719 33.48 -2.99 -24.64
CA VAL A 719 33.44 -1.95 -25.69
C VAL A 719 33.55 -2.53 -27.10
N THR A 720 34.35 -3.58 -27.31
CA THR A 720 34.54 -4.19 -28.63
C THR A 720 33.30 -4.94 -29.15
N LEU A 721 32.38 -5.31 -28.26
CA LEU A 721 31.14 -6.03 -28.59
C LEU A 721 29.95 -5.09 -28.83
N LEU A 722 30.09 -3.81 -28.43
CA LEU A 722 29.05 -2.79 -28.45
C LEU A 722 28.30 -2.67 -29.80
N PRO A 723 28.97 -2.64 -30.98
CA PRO A 723 28.27 -2.56 -32.26
C PRO A 723 27.31 -3.72 -32.51
N LYS A 724 27.75 -4.95 -32.21
CA LYS A 724 26.92 -6.15 -32.39
C LYS A 724 25.75 -6.17 -31.40
N VAL A 725 26.00 -5.76 -30.16
CA VAL A 725 24.98 -5.73 -29.10
C VAL A 725 23.84 -4.82 -29.48
N LEU A 726 24.14 -3.57 -29.85
CA LEU A 726 23.13 -2.59 -30.22
C LEU A 726 22.40 -2.97 -31.52
N ASP A 727 23.09 -3.60 -32.47
CA ASP A 727 22.46 -4.13 -33.68
C ASP A 727 21.45 -5.24 -33.35
N TRP A 728 21.79 -6.18 -32.48
CA TRP A 728 20.87 -7.24 -32.03
C TRP A 728 19.68 -6.70 -31.23
N LEU A 729 19.91 -5.80 -30.26
CA LEU A 729 18.85 -5.23 -29.43
C LEU A 729 17.84 -4.45 -30.29
N SER A 730 18.33 -3.62 -31.21
CA SER A 730 17.46 -2.84 -32.10
C SER A 730 16.75 -3.70 -33.13
N THR A 731 17.42 -4.69 -33.72
CA THR A 731 16.80 -5.61 -34.70
C THR A 731 15.71 -6.48 -34.06
N ASN A 732 16.00 -7.07 -32.89
CA ASN A 732 15.04 -7.91 -32.20
C ASN A 732 13.84 -7.12 -31.67
N PHE A 733 14.01 -5.87 -31.25
CA PHE A 733 12.87 -5.03 -30.91
C PHE A 733 11.98 -4.74 -32.12
N VAL A 734 12.57 -4.47 -33.29
CA VAL A 734 11.79 -4.24 -34.53
C VAL A 734 10.98 -5.48 -34.93
N LEU A 735 11.53 -6.68 -34.71
CA LEU A 735 10.85 -7.96 -34.95
C LEU A 735 9.80 -8.28 -33.88
N PHE A 736 10.10 -8.05 -32.61
CA PHE A 736 9.28 -8.41 -31.44
C PHE A 736 8.92 -7.15 -30.63
N GLN A 737 8.01 -6.35 -31.18
CA GLN A 737 7.74 -4.99 -30.69
C GLN A 737 7.05 -4.90 -29.33
N SER A 738 6.54 -6.01 -28.81
CA SER A 738 5.98 -6.14 -27.45
C SER A 738 7.05 -6.40 -26.39
N HIS A 739 8.32 -6.63 -26.76
CA HIS A 739 9.38 -6.95 -25.82
C HIS A 739 10.20 -5.71 -25.46
N GLU A 740 9.75 -4.96 -24.46
CA GLU A 740 10.38 -3.72 -24.00
C GLU A 740 11.76 -3.93 -23.33
N CYS A 741 12.10 -5.19 -22.98
CA CYS A 741 13.39 -5.56 -22.38
C CYS A 741 14.59 -5.17 -23.26
N TYR A 742 14.42 -5.14 -24.59
CA TYR A 742 15.46 -4.73 -25.53
C TYR A 742 15.80 -3.23 -25.38
N ILE A 743 14.77 -2.39 -25.24
CA ILE A 743 14.93 -0.94 -25.00
C ILE A 743 15.56 -0.71 -23.62
N ARG A 744 15.08 -1.40 -22.58
CA ARG A 744 15.62 -1.28 -21.22
C ARG A 744 17.11 -1.65 -21.17
N THR A 745 17.51 -2.72 -21.86
CA THR A 745 18.91 -3.14 -21.94
C THR A 745 19.76 -2.14 -22.73
N ALA A 746 19.24 -1.60 -23.83
CA ALA A 746 19.92 -0.55 -24.57
C ALA A 746 20.10 0.72 -23.73
N SER A 747 19.17 1.04 -22.82
CA SER A 747 19.35 2.16 -21.89
C SER A 747 20.58 1.96 -21.00
N ILE A 748 20.80 0.75 -20.50
CA ILE A 748 21.98 0.42 -19.67
C ILE A 748 23.27 0.55 -20.50
N VAL A 749 23.24 0.10 -21.76
CA VAL A 749 24.36 0.28 -22.69
C VAL A 749 24.72 1.77 -22.87
N ILE A 750 23.71 2.63 -23.04
CA ILE A 750 23.90 4.07 -23.21
C ILE A 750 24.32 4.76 -21.91
N GLU A 751 23.84 4.30 -20.76
CA GLU A 751 24.27 4.80 -19.45
C GLU A 751 25.76 4.55 -19.21
N GLU A 752 26.24 3.34 -19.52
CA GLU A 752 27.64 2.95 -19.34
C GLU A 752 28.58 3.57 -20.39
N PHE A 753 28.17 3.62 -21.66
CA PHE A 753 29.08 3.96 -22.79
C PHE A 753 28.70 5.20 -23.59
N GLY A 754 27.60 5.89 -23.26
CA GLY A 754 27.10 7.04 -24.03
C GLY A 754 28.09 8.20 -24.17
N HIS A 755 29.01 8.33 -23.21
CA HIS A 755 30.05 9.35 -23.20
C HIS A 755 31.19 9.10 -24.21
N LEU A 756 31.25 7.92 -24.86
CA LEU A 756 32.27 7.59 -25.85
C LEU A 756 31.94 8.20 -27.22
N GLU A 757 32.67 9.24 -27.60
CA GLU A 757 32.47 9.98 -28.86
C GLU A 757 32.55 9.08 -30.11
N GLU A 758 33.45 8.10 -30.10
CA GLU A 758 33.69 7.18 -31.23
C GLU A 758 32.44 6.39 -31.64
N TYR A 759 31.54 6.13 -30.69
CA TYR A 759 30.31 5.36 -30.90
C TYR A 759 29.06 6.23 -31.04
N GLY A 760 29.22 7.56 -31.08
CA GLY A 760 28.10 8.51 -31.25
C GLY A 760 27.16 8.15 -32.40
N PRO A 761 27.65 7.92 -33.64
CA PRO A 761 26.78 7.54 -34.77
C PRO A 761 26.00 6.25 -34.53
N LEU A 762 26.59 5.27 -33.85
CA LEU A 762 25.93 4.01 -33.53
C LEU A 762 24.75 4.23 -32.57
N PHE A 763 24.94 5.04 -31.53
CA PHE A 763 23.88 5.38 -30.58
C PHE A 763 22.72 6.13 -31.28
N VAL A 764 23.04 7.04 -32.20
CA VAL A 764 22.05 7.75 -33.02
C VAL A 764 21.23 6.76 -33.86
N THR A 765 21.89 5.81 -34.55
CA THR A 765 21.19 4.77 -35.33
C THR A 765 20.33 3.86 -34.46
N THR A 766 20.76 3.53 -33.24
CA THR A 766 19.94 2.76 -32.30
C THR A 766 18.69 3.53 -31.89
N PHE A 767 18.85 4.82 -31.54
CA PHE A 767 17.72 5.67 -31.20
C PHE A 767 16.73 5.79 -32.37
N GLU A 768 17.24 5.99 -33.59
CA GLU A 768 16.44 6.01 -34.82
C GLU A 768 15.60 4.74 -34.98
N ARG A 769 16.21 3.56 -34.85
CA ARG A 769 15.50 2.27 -34.98
C ARG A 769 14.41 2.10 -33.93
N PHE A 770 14.63 2.50 -32.68
CA PHE A 770 13.60 2.44 -31.64
C PHE A 770 12.48 3.45 -31.87
N THR A 771 12.80 4.70 -32.18
CA THR A 771 11.80 5.75 -32.42
C THR A 771 10.91 5.42 -33.62
N HIS A 772 11.46 4.82 -34.68
CA HIS A 772 10.70 4.44 -35.88
C HIS A 772 10.05 3.05 -35.83
N ALA A 773 10.20 2.30 -34.74
CA ALA A 773 9.48 1.04 -34.55
C ALA A 773 7.96 1.29 -34.55
N ALA A 774 7.18 0.37 -35.12
CA ALA A 774 5.75 0.58 -35.33
C ALA A 774 4.98 0.74 -34.01
N SER A 775 5.37 0.05 -32.93
CA SER A 775 4.77 0.16 -31.61
C SER A 775 4.99 1.53 -30.96
N VAL A 776 6.22 2.07 -31.03
CA VAL A 776 6.53 3.43 -30.54
C VAL A 776 5.82 4.48 -31.39
N MET A 777 5.80 4.31 -32.71
CA MET A 777 5.07 5.20 -33.61
C MET A 777 3.56 5.12 -33.43
N ALA A 778 3.01 4.00 -32.95
CA ALA A 778 1.59 3.83 -32.66
C ALA A 778 1.11 4.61 -31.43
N LEU A 779 2.00 5.05 -30.54
CA LEU A 779 1.70 5.88 -29.35
C LEU A 779 1.18 7.27 -29.76
N THR A 780 -0.05 7.35 -30.27
CA THR A 780 -0.65 8.57 -30.85
C THR A 780 -1.82 9.08 -30.01
N SER A 781 -2.27 8.32 -29.01
CA SER A 781 -3.37 8.69 -28.10
C SER A 781 -3.13 8.16 -26.70
N SER A 782 -3.78 8.77 -25.70
CA SER A 782 -3.78 8.30 -24.30
C SER A 782 -4.21 6.85 -24.17
N TYR A 783 -5.25 6.44 -24.93
CA TYR A 783 -5.76 5.07 -24.92
C TYR A 783 -4.69 4.03 -25.27
N ILE A 784 -3.89 4.28 -26.32
CA ILE A 784 -2.84 3.33 -26.72
C ILE A 784 -1.73 3.29 -25.66
N CYS A 785 -1.41 4.44 -25.05
CA CYS A 785 -0.43 4.50 -23.96
C CYS A 785 -0.89 3.70 -22.73
N ASP A 786 -2.21 3.67 -22.46
CA ASP A 786 -2.80 2.89 -21.37
C ASP A 786 -2.85 1.38 -21.67
N GLN A 787 -2.84 0.97 -22.94
CA GLN A 787 -2.72 -0.45 -23.32
C GLN A 787 -1.28 -0.98 -23.21
N GLU A 788 -0.28 -0.12 -23.43
CA GLU A 788 1.15 -0.49 -23.46
C GLU A 788 2.00 0.37 -22.50
N PRO A 789 1.69 0.40 -21.18
CA PRO A 789 2.37 1.28 -20.24
C PRO A 789 3.87 0.94 -20.06
N ASP A 790 4.23 -0.33 -20.10
CA ASP A 790 5.61 -0.80 -19.96
C ASP A 790 6.52 -0.31 -21.10
N LEU A 791 5.99 -0.30 -22.33
CA LEU A 791 6.69 0.23 -23.50
C LEU A 791 6.92 1.73 -23.38
N VAL A 792 5.91 2.48 -22.92
CA VAL A 792 6.01 3.93 -22.69
C VAL A 792 7.11 4.22 -21.66
N GLU A 793 7.12 3.49 -20.54
CA GLU A 793 8.13 3.63 -19.50
C GLU A 793 9.53 3.29 -20.04
N ALA A 794 9.69 2.16 -20.73
CA ALA A 794 10.97 1.76 -21.30
C ALA A 794 11.52 2.78 -22.31
N TYR A 795 10.70 3.23 -23.25
CA TYR A 795 11.12 4.18 -24.30
C TYR A 795 11.47 5.56 -23.73
N THR A 796 10.64 6.08 -22.83
CA THR A 796 10.88 7.41 -22.23
C THR A 796 12.09 7.40 -21.29
N ASN A 797 12.31 6.31 -20.55
CA ASN A 797 13.53 6.12 -19.76
C ASN A 797 14.78 6.02 -20.65
N PHE A 798 14.72 5.23 -21.72
CA PHE A 798 15.82 5.15 -22.70
C PHE A 798 16.16 6.52 -23.28
N ALA A 799 15.15 7.26 -23.74
CA ALA A 799 15.36 8.59 -24.32
C ALA A 799 15.91 9.59 -23.27
N SER A 800 15.50 9.48 -22.01
CA SER A 800 16.05 10.29 -20.92
C SER A 800 17.53 9.98 -20.66
N THR A 801 17.88 8.69 -20.61
CA THR A 801 19.26 8.24 -20.45
C THR A 801 20.14 8.64 -21.65
N PHE A 802 19.60 8.57 -22.87
CA PHE A 802 20.28 9.05 -24.07
C PHE A 802 20.62 10.53 -23.99
N ILE A 803 19.68 11.39 -23.58
CA ILE A 803 19.93 12.83 -23.46
C ILE A 803 20.96 13.13 -22.36
N ARG A 804 20.95 12.40 -21.24
CA ARG A 804 21.88 12.63 -20.13
C ARG A 804 23.29 12.14 -20.40
N SER A 805 23.43 11.04 -21.13
CA SER A 805 24.69 10.28 -21.22
C SER A 805 25.45 10.51 -22.52
N CYS A 806 24.76 10.85 -23.61
CA CYS A 806 25.39 11.06 -24.92
C CYS A 806 26.00 12.45 -25.05
N ASN A 807 27.10 12.54 -25.81
CA ASN A 807 27.78 13.82 -26.08
C ASN A 807 26.94 14.76 -26.95
N LYS A 808 27.22 16.07 -26.82
CA LYS A 808 26.47 17.15 -27.50
C LYS A 808 26.40 16.99 -29.03
N ASP A 809 27.44 16.43 -29.66
CA ASP A 809 27.46 16.18 -31.10
C ASP A 809 26.46 15.10 -31.52
N ALA A 810 26.36 14.00 -30.77
CA ALA A 810 25.36 12.96 -31.02
C ALA A 810 23.94 13.51 -30.82
N LEU A 811 23.72 14.30 -29.76
CA LEU A 811 22.42 14.95 -29.53
C LEU A 811 22.06 15.94 -30.64
N SER A 812 23.04 16.67 -31.19
CA SER A 812 22.80 17.63 -32.27
C SER A 812 22.30 16.96 -33.56
N ALA A 813 22.77 15.74 -33.84
CA ALA A 813 22.38 14.94 -35.01
C ALA A 813 20.96 14.34 -34.89
N CYS A 814 20.38 14.27 -33.69
CA CYS A 814 19.09 13.64 -33.41
C CYS A 814 17.89 14.59 -33.46
N GLY A 815 17.97 15.77 -34.08
CA GLY A 815 16.91 16.78 -34.01
C GLY A 815 15.50 16.27 -34.36
N SER A 816 15.36 15.59 -35.50
CA SER A 816 14.07 15.01 -35.92
C SER A 816 13.59 13.88 -34.99
N LEU A 817 14.51 13.06 -34.47
CA LEU A 817 14.19 11.95 -33.56
C LEU A 817 13.71 12.46 -32.19
N LEU A 818 14.38 13.49 -31.68
CA LEU A 818 14.02 14.16 -30.42
C LEU A 818 12.65 14.84 -30.55
N GLU A 819 12.35 15.45 -31.69
CA GLU A 819 11.03 16.03 -31.97
C GLU A 819 9.92 14.98 -31.89
N VAL A 820 10.06 13.86 -32.62
CA VAL A 820 9.10 12.76 -32.56
C VAL A 820 8.98 12.24 -31.13
N SER A 821 10.11 11.98 -30.47
CA SER A 821 10.13 11.45 -29.10
C SER A 821 9.40 12.34 -28.09
N ILE A 822 9.57 13.67 -28.19
CA ILE A 822 8.90 14.63 -27.32
C ILE A 822 7.41 14.72 -27.60
N GLN A 823 7.00 14.66 -28.87
CA GLN A 823 5.57 14.60 -29.22
C GLN A 823 4.92 13.34 -28.64
N LYS A 824 5.59 12.19 -28.73
CA LYS A 824 5.13 10.93 -28.10
C LYS A 824 5.02 11.05 -26.58
N ALA A 825 6.05 11.57 -25.94
CA ALA A 825 6.05 11.75 -24.48
C ALA A 825 5.00 12.76 -24.01
N ALA A 826 4.75 13.83 -24.77
CA ALA A 826 3.67 14.78 -24.48
C ALA A 826 2.31 14.07 -24.46
N ILE A 827 2.00 13.25 -25.47
CA ILE A 827 0.77 12.46 -25.50
C ILE A 827 0.69 11.52 -24.29
N CYS A 828 1.78 10.81 -23.98
CA CYS A 828 1.85 9.85 -22.87
C CYS A 828 1.59 10.49 -21.48
N CYS A 829 1.81 11.79 -21.32
CA CYS A 829 1.49 12.52 -20.07
C CYS A 829 0.00 12.46 -19.71
N THR A 830 -0.87 12.22 -20.71
CA THR A 830 -2.33 12.19 -20.57
C THR A 830 -2.89 10.79 -20.28
N ALA A 831 -2.06 9.73 -20.38
CA ALA A 831 -2.42 8.35 -20.08
C ALA A 831 -2.95 8.22 -18.64
N MET A 832 -3.98 7.40 -18.37
CA MET A 832 -4.46 7.17 -17.01
C MET A 832 -3.46 6.41 -16.13
N HIS A 833 -2.65 5.53 -16.73
CA HIS A 833 -1.63 4.78 -16.01
C HIS A 833 -0.58 5.71 -15.37
N ARG A 834 -0.44 5.62 -14.04
CA ARG A 834 0.38 6.55 -13.25
C ARG A 834 1.88 6.48 -13.60
N GLY A 835 2.42 5.26 -13.77
CA GLY A 835 3.84 5.04 -14.04
C GLY A 835 4.26 5.65 -15.38
N ALA A 836 3.71 5.14 -16.48
CA ALA A 836 3.81 5.68 -17.84
C ALA A 836 3.71 7.21 -17.94
N ALA A 837 2.67 7.84 -17.35
CA ALA A 837 2.52 9.30 -17.40
C ALA A 837 3.68 10.03 -16.68
N LEU A 838 4.09 9.54 -15.50
CA LEU A 838 5.19 10.14 -14.74
C LEU A 838 6.57 9.90 -15.37
N ALA A 839 6.77 8.76 -16.03
CA ALA A 839 7.98 8.47 -16.80
C ALA A 839 8.12 9.43 -17.99
N ALA A 840 7.04 9.59 -18.76
CA ALA A 840 6.99 10.55 -19.87
C ALA A 840 7.24 12.00 -19.42
N MET A 841 6.59 12.44 -18.33
CA MET A 841 6.85 13.77 -17.76
C MET A 841 8.29 13.93 -17.26
N SER A 842 8.90 12.86 -16.74
CA SER A 842 10.30 12.89 -16.30
C SER A 842 11.25 13.02 -17.48
N TYR A 843 10.98 12.34 -18.59
CA TYR A 843 11.71 12.52 -19.85
C TYR A 843 11.60 13.96 -20.39
N LEU A 844 10.38 14.52 -20.45
CA LEU A 844 10.18 15.91 -20.88
C LEU A 844 10.98 16.90 -20.01
N SER A 845 10.89 16.73 -18.69
CA SER A 845 11.64 17.57 -17.75
C SER A 845 13.16 17.41 -17.90
N CYS A 846 13.63 16.18 -18.16
CA CYS A 846 15.04 15.88 -18.41
C CYS A 846 15.54 16.58 -19.68
N PHE A 847 14.81 16.49 -20.80
CA PHE A 847 15.17 17.16 -22.05
C PHE A 847 15.27 18.68 -21.86
N LEU A 848 14.28 19.27 -21.18
CA LEU A 848 14.25 20.71 -20.92
C LEU A 848 15.39 21.15 -19.99
N ASP A 849 15.75 20.36 -18.98
CA ASP A 849 16.86 20.71 -18.09
C ASP A 849 18.20 20.67 -18.81
N VAL A 850 18.47 19.61 -19.57
CA VAL A 850 19.72 19.48 -20.34
C VAL A 850 19.81 20.56 -21.43
N GLY A 851 18.70 20.85 -22.11
CA GLY A 851 18.61 21.97 -23.06
C GLY A 851 18.86 23.33 -22.40
N LEU A 852 18.31 23.56 -21.20
CA LEU A 852 18.51 24.80 -20.44
C LEU A 852 19.96 24.97 -19.99
N VAL A 853 20.58 23.93 -19.42
CA VAL A 853 21.98 23.95 -18.98
C VAL A 853 22.89 24.28 -20.16
N SER A 854 22.67 23.62 -21.30
CA SER A 854 23.47 23.87 -22.51
C SER A 854 23.28 25.30 -23.06
N LEU A 855 22.10 25.91 -22.92
CA LEU A 855 21.85 27.31 -23.28
C LEU A 855 22.53 28.30 -22.32
N LEU A 856 22.57 28.00 -21.02
CA LEU A 856 23.25 28.83 -20.03
C LEU A 856 24.77 28.84 -20.23
N GLU A 857 25.37 27.69 -20.57
CA GLU A 857 26.82 27.56 -20.82
C GLU A 857 27.29 28.35 -22.05
N CYS A 858 26.44 28.56 -23.07
CA CYS A 858 26.83 29.12 -24.37
C CYS A 858 26.35 30.57 -24.63
N MET A 859 26.01 31.34 -23.60
CA MET A 859 25.47 32.71 -23.69
C MET A 859 26.31 33.68 -24.59
N ASN A 860 27.59 33.38 -24.86
CA ASN A 860 28.51 34.28 -25.59
C ASN A 860 28.95 33.80 -26.99
N SER A 861 28.67 32.55 -27.40
CA SER A 861 28.97 32.08 -28.77
C SER A 861 28.23 30.78 -29.11
N ILE A 862 27.14 30.87 -29.87
CA ILE A 862 26.40 29.70 -30.36
C ILE A 862 26.93 29.36 -31.77
N ALA A 863 27.57 28.20 -31.93
CA ALA A 863 27.93 27.67 -33.24
C ALA A 863 26.69 27.07 -33.93
N GLU A 864 26.51 27.32 -35.23
CA GLU A 864 25.51 26.62 -36.07
C GLU A 864 25.78 25.12 -36.04
N GLY A 865 24.74 24.32 -35.76
CA GLY A 865 24.87 22.85 -35.59
C GLY A 865 25.11 22.37 -34.15
N SER A 866 25.17 23.27 -33.16
CA SER A 866 25.24 22.87 -31.74
C SER A 866 23.91 22.33 -31.21
N PHE A 867 23.95 21.47 -30.19
CA PHE A 867 22.76 20.94 -29.50
C PHE A 867 21.77 22.03 -29.05
N ASN A 868 22.25 23.23 -28.72
CA ASN A 868 21.42 24.39 -28.39
C ASN A 868 20.45 24.78 -29.51
N THR A 869 20.94 24.77 -30.75
CA THR A 869 20.11 25.07 -31.93
C THR A 869 19.07 23.99 -32.13
N THR A 870 19.47 22.72 -32.01
CA THR A 870 18.58 21.56 -32.07
C THR A 870 17.50 21.63 -30.99
N ALA A 871 17.86 21.90 -29.74
CA ALA A 871 16.91 21.99 -28.63
C ALA A 871 15.90 23.13 -28.82
N ILE A 872 16.35 24.32 -29.27
CA ILE A 872 15.47 25.45 -29.58
C ILE A 872 14.48 25.09 -30.69
N HIS A 873 14.96 24.49 -31.78
CA HIS A 873 14.09 24.05 -32.88
C HIS A 873 13.09 22.98 -32.44
N VAL A 874 13.53 21.98 -31.69
CA VAL A 874 12.63 20.92 -31.20
C VAL A 874 11.54 21.49 -30.29
N ILE A 875 11.90 22.41 -29.38
CA ILE A 875 10.94 23.10 -28.50
C ILE A 875 9.99 23.99 -29.32
N SER A 876 10.48 24.68 -30.36
CA SER A 876 9.61 25.53 -31.17
C SER A 876 8.57 24.75 -31.97
N HIS A 877 8.92 23.56 -32.47
CA HIS A 877 7.99 22.73 -33.26
C HIS A 877 7.04 21.92 -32.37
N SER A 878 7.49 21.44 -31.21
CA SER A 878 6.69 20.58 -30.32
C SER A 878 6.03 21.31 -29.15
N GLY A 879 6.38 22.58 -28.91
CA GLY A 879 6.00 23.32 -27.70
C GLY A 879 4.50 23.51 -27.50
N GLU A 880 3.74 23.78 -28.57
CA GLU A 880 2.29 23.93 -28.50
C GLU A 880 1.60 22.64 -28.04
N GLY A 881 1.93 21.51 -28.69
CA GLY A 881 1.40 20.20 -28.33
C GLY A 881 1.83 19.75 -26.93
N LEU A 882 3.05 20.10 -26.52
CA LEU A 882 3.55 19.80 -25.18
C LEU A 882 2.78 20.56 -24.10
N VAL A 883 2.58 21.88 -24.26
CA VAL A 883 1.81 22.69 -23.31
C VAL A 883 0.36 22.20 -23.24
N SER A 884 -0.25 21.92 -24.39
CA SER A 884 -1.62 21.39 -24.47
C SER A 884 -1.78 20.08 -23.68
N ASN A 885 -0.92 19.09 -23.91
CA ASN A 885 -1.01 17.81 -23.21
C ASN A 885 -0.66 17.91 -21.71
N VAL A 886 0.28 18.76 -21.32
CA VAL A 886 0.62 18.99 -19.89
C VAL A 886 -0.54 19.64 -19.14
N VAL A 887 -1.25 20.58 -19.77
CA VAL A 887 -2.46 21.18 -19.21
C VAL A 887 -3.59 20.16 -19.15
N TYR A 888 -3.81 19.38 -20.21
CA TYR A 888 -4.81 18.32 -20.24
C TYR A 888 -4.57 17.25 -19.17
N ALA A 889 -3.30 16.91 -18.89
CA ALA A 889 -2.92 15.93 -17.87
C ALA A 889 -3.29 16.35 -16.43
N LEU A 890 -3.67 17.61 -16.20
CA LEU A 890 -4.17 18.14 -14.92
C LEU A 890 -5.69 17.97 -14.75
N LEU A 891 -6.37 17.31 -15.69
CA LEU A 891 -7.78 16.99 -15.59
C LEU A 891 -7.99 15.55 -15.10
N GLY A 892 -9.12 15.30 -14.43
CA GLY A 892 -9.55 13.97 -14.01
C GLY A 892 -8.92 13.45 -12.70
N VAL A 893 -9.22 12.19 -12.37
CA VAL A 893 -9.00 11.61 -11.04
C VAL A 893 -7.52 11.50 -10.64
N SER A 894 -6.62 11.36 -11.62
CA SER A 894 -5.17 11.21 -11.42
C SER A 894 -4.38 12.53 -11.43
N ALA A 895 -5.03 13.67 -11.67
CA ALA A 895 -4.41 14.99 -11.83
C ALA A 895 -3.46 15.37 -10.68
N MET A 896 -3.85 15.07 -9.43
CA MET A 896 -3.07 15.46 -8.25
C MET A 896 -1.69 14.82 -8.17
N SER A 897 -1.53 13.62 -8.72
CA SER A 897 -0.22 12.95 -8.79
C SER A 897 0.76 13.64 -9.74
N ARG A 898 0.26 14.47 -10.68
CA ARG A 898 1.03 15.08 -11.78
C ARG A 898 1.37 16.55 -11.55
N VAL A 899 0.65 17.23 -10.66
CA VAL A 899 0.81 18.66 -10.33
C VAL A 899 2.27 19.09 -10.23
N HIS A 900 3.10 18.34 -9.49
CA HIS A 900 4.49 18.73 -9.29
C HIS A 900 5.32 18.68 -10.59
N LYS A 901 5.16 17.61 -11.39
CA LYS A 901 5.89 17.42 -12.64
C LYS A 901 5.40 18.37 -13.73
N CYS A 902 4.08 18.56 -13.89
CA CYS A 902 3.51 19.54 -14.82
C CYS A 902 4.05 20.95 -14.54
N ALA A 903 4.01 21.36 -13.27
CA ALA A 903 4.43 22.69 -12.90
C ALA A 903 5.97 22.89 -13.08
N THR A 904 6.76 21.82 -12.91
CA THR A 904 8.22 21.82 -13.18
C THR A 904 8.50 21.97 -14.68
N ILE A 905 7.83 21.21 -15.54
CA ILE A 905 7.95 21.29 -17.00
C ILE A 905 7.59 22.70 -17.49
N LEU A 906 6.48 23.25 -17.01
CA LEU A 906 6.04 24.61 -17.36
C LEU A 906 7.05 25.69 -16.89
N GLN A 907 7.64 25.53 -15.70
CA GLN A 907 8.70 26.42 -15.21
C GLN A 907 9.95 26.36 -16.11
N GLN A 908 10.39 25.16 -16.49
CA GLN A 908 11.57 24.96 -17.35
C GLN A 908 11.35 25.54 -18.75
N LEU A 909 10.18 25.33 -19.36
CA LEU A 909 9.83 25.96 -20.64
C LEU A 909 9.85 27.49 -20.55
N ALA A 910 9.27 28.05 -19.49
CA ALA A 910 9.25 29.49 -19.28
C ALA A 910 10.65 30.09 -19.11
N ALA A 911 11.56 29.34 -18.45
CA ALA A 911 12.97 29.70 -18.32
C ALA A 911 13.69 29.70 -19.68
N ILE A 912 13.51 28.66 -20.50
CA ILE A 912 14.08 28.58 -21.85
C ILE A 912 13.56 29.73 -22.73
N CYS A 913 12.25 29.98 -22.76
CA CYS A 913 11.68 31.10 -23.51
C CYS A 913 12.23 32.47 -23.04
N THR A 914 12.49 32.63 -21.75
CA THR A 914 13.07 33.86 -21.18
C THR A 914 14.55 34.05 -21.55
N ILE A 915 15.35 32.98 -21.59
CA ILE A 915 16.74 33.05 -22.06
C ILE A 915 16.77 33.33 -23.56
N SER A 916 15.93 32.65 -24.35
CA SER A 916 15.90 32.80 -25.80
C SER A 916 15.61 34.24 -26.25
N GLU A 917 14.83 35.01 -25.48
CA GLU A 917 14.63 36.46 -25.71
C GLU A 917 15.90 37.30 -25.63
N ARG A 918 16.89 36.84 -24.85
CA ARG A 918 18.19 37.50 -24.66
C ARG A 918 19.22 37.10 -25.72
N THR A 919 18.88 36.15 -26.59
CA THR A 919 19.76 35.64 -27.65
C THR A 919 19.22 35.99 -29.04
N THR A 920 19.93 35.58 -30.10
CA THR A 920 19.51 35.73 -31.49
C THR A 920 18.21 34.98 -31.83
N TRP A 921 17.76 34.07 -30.95
CA TRP A 921 16.60 33.21 -31.15
C TRP A 921 15.26 33.81 -30.69
N LYS A 922 15.23 35.09 -30.32
CA LYS A 922 13.99 35.81 -29.96
C LYS A 922 12.88 35.70 -31.00
N ALA A 923 13.24 35.58 -32.28
CA ALA A 923 12.29 35.40 -33.37
C ALA A 923 11.60 34.01 -33.39
N ILE A 924 12.18 33.02 -32.70
CA ILE A 924 11.69 31.62 -32.69
C ILE A 924 11.03 31.29 -31.34
N LEU A 925 11.67 31.62 -30.22
CA LEU A 925 11.13 31.38 -28.88
C LEU A 925 11.18 32.66 -28.05
N CYS A 926 10.02 33.05 -27.53
CA CYS A 926 9.90 34.18 -26.60
C CYS A 926 8.74 33.97 -25.62
N ARG A 927 8.55 34.88 -24.67
CA ARG A 927 7.41 34.83 -23.74
C ARG A 927 6.07 34.94 -24.47
N GLN A 928 6.03 35.62 -25.61
CA GLN A 928 4.81 35.73 -26.43
C GLN A 928 4.44 34.38 -27.07
N THR A 929 5.42 33.56 -27.48
CA THR A 929 5.13 32.23 -28.04
C THR A 929 4.57 31.29 -26.97
N LEU A 930 5.14 31.31 -25.76
CA LEU A 930 4.60 30.55 -24.61
C LEU A 930 3.19 30.99 -24.23
N HIS A 931 2.93 32.31 -24.25
CA HIS A 931 1.59 32.85 -24.01
C HIS A 931 0.57 32.35 -25.05
N ALA A 932 0.95 32.36 -26.34
CA ALA A 932 0.10 31.83 -27.41
C ALA A 932 -0.18 30.33 -27.26
N TRP A 933 0.82 29.53 -26.88
CA TRP A 933 0.64 28.09 -26.62
C TRP A 933 -0.28 27.83 -25.43
N LEU A 934 -0.13 28.58 -24.34
CA LEU A 934 -1.02 28.47 -23.18
C LEU A 934 -2.45 28.87 -23.55
N GLN A 935 -2.63 29.92 -24.35
CA GLN A 935 -3.93 30.34 -24.83
C GLN A 935 -4.59 29.26 -25.70
N SER A 936 -3.84 28.69 -26.65
CA SER A 936 -4.30 27.58 -27.51
C SER A 936 -4.69 26.36 -26.67
N ALA A 937 -3.85 25.98 -25.70
CA ALA A 937 -4.09 24.85 -24.79
C ALA A 937 -5.38 25.02 -23.98
N VAL A 938 -5.61 26.18 -23.37
CA VAL A 938 -6.82 26.46 -22.58
C VAL A 938 -8.07 26.51 -23.46
N GLN A 939 -7.97 27.07 -24.67
CA GLN A 939 -9.08 27.11 -25.63
C GLN A 939 -9.44 25.73 -26.20
N ALA A 940 -8.47 24.82 -26.28
CA ALA A 940 -8.68 23.46 -26.77
C ALA A 940 -9.31 22.52 -25.73
N LEU A 941 -9.40 22.93 -24.46
CA LEU A 941 -10.09 22.15 -23.43
C LEU A 941 -11.60 22.10 -23.71
N PRO A 942 -12.27 20.95 -23.53
CA PRO A 942 -13.72 20.88 -23.77
C PRO A 942 -14.46 21.81 -22.81
N ALA A 943 -15.47 22.53 -23.31
CA ALA A 943 -16.22 23.54 -22.54
C ALA A 943 -16.91 22.99 -21.28
N GLU A 944 -17.10 21.67 -21.20
CA GLU A 944 -17.64 20.96 -20.05
C GLU A 944 -16.68 20.90 -18.86
N TYR A 945 -15.37 21.08 -19.11
CA TYR A 945 -14.35 21.06 -18.06
C TYR A 945 -14.11 22.42 -17.41
N LEU A 946 -14.43 23.53 -18.08
CA LEU A 946 -14.14 24.88 -17.61
C LEU A 946 -15.41 25.62 -17.18
N ASN A 947 -15.35 26.35 -16.08
CA ASN A 947 -16.43 27.24 -15.66
C ASN A 947 -16.57 28.44 -16.62
N HIS A 948 -17.75 29.06 -16.66
CA HIS A 948 -17.99 30.22 -17.51
C HIS A 948 -17.05 31.38 -17.15
N GLY A 949 -16.23 31.84 -18.12
CA GLY A 949 -15.23 32.90 -17.93
C GLY A 949 -13.89 32.43 -17.35
N GLU A 950 -13.73 31.15 -17.01
CA GLU A 950 -12.50 30.61 -16.42
C GLU A 950 -11.33 30.60 -17.42
N ALA A 951 -11.59 30.23 -18.68
CA ALA A 951 -10.59 30.24 -19.76
C ALA A 951 -9.93 31.63 -19.94
N GLU A 952 -10.72 32.70 -19.84
CA GLU A 952 -10.28 34.09 -20.02
C GLU A 952 -9.46 34.59 -18.82
N ALA A 953 -9.73 34.06 -17.61
CA ALA A 953 -9.02 34.40 -16.39
C ALA A 953 -7.71 33.62 -16.20
N LEU A 954 -7.66 32.35 -16.63
CA LEU A 954 -6.51 31.45 -16.44
C LEU A 954 -5.26 31.93 -17.18
N VAL A 955 -5.38 32.26 -18.46
CA VAL A 955 -4.25 32.62 -19.33
C VAL A 955 -3.43 33.80 -18.78
N PRO A 956 -3.99 34.96 -18.39
CA PRO A 956 -3.21 36.08 -17.84
C PRO A 956 -2.60 35.75 -16.46
N LEU A 957 -3.31 35.01 -15.61
CA LEU A 957 -2.83 34.60 -14.28
C LEU A 957 -1.61 33.66 -14.38
N TRP A 958 -1.72 32.62 -15.19
CA TRP A 958 -0.66 31.64 -15.39
C TRP A 958 0.53 32.25 -16.14
N SER A 959 0.30 33.11 -17.13
CA SER A 959 1.39 33.79 -17.85
C SER A 959 2.26 34.63 -16.93
N LYS A 960 1.66 35.35 -15.97
CA LYS A 960 2.39 36.10 -14.96
C LYS A 960 3.18 35.17 -14.02
N ALA A 961 2.53 34.11 -13.51
CA ALA A 961 3.17 33.15 -12.62
C ALA A 961 4.33 32.41 -13.29
N LEU A 962 4.22 32.09 -14.59
CA LEU A 962 5.29 31.48 -15.39
C LEU A 962 6.49 32.42 -15.55
N ALA A 963 6.25 33.70 -15.79
CA ALA A 963 7.33 34.69 -15.88
C ALA A 963 8.08 34.85 -14.55
N ASP A 964 7.36 34.92 -13.43
CA ASP A 964 7.94 35.00 -12.08
C ASP A 964 8.71 33.71 -11.73
N ALA A 965 8.13 32.53 -12.03
CA ALA A 965 8.76 31.24 -11.78
C ALA A 965 10.00 31.00 -12.66
N ALA A 966 10.01 31.50 -13.89
CA ALA A 966 11.17 31.45 -14.78
C ALA A 966 12.32 32.29 -14.24
N SER A 967 12.05 33.53 -13.82
CA SER A 967 13.06 34.40 -13.21
C SER A 967 13.70 33.77 -11.98
N ASP A 968 12.89 33.24 -11.06
CA ASP A 968 13.37 32.54 -9.86
C ASP A 968 14.30 31.36 -10.21
N TYR A 969 13.94 30.57 -11.23
CA TYR A 969 14.73 29.39 -11.64
C TYR A 969 16.05 29.75 -12.31
N LEU A 970 16.06 30.84 -13.10
CA LEU A 970 17.29 31.34 -13.72
C LEU A 970 18.23 31.99 -12.71
N GLU A 971 17.70 32.67 -11.70
CA GLU A 971 18.49 33.23 -10.61
C GLU A 971 19.17 32.13 -9.79
N SER A 972 18.48 31.02 -9.50
CA SER A 972 19.07 29.91 -8.74
C SER A 972 20.16 29.14 -9.52
N LYS A 973 20.07 29.06 -10.85
CA LYS A 973 21.09 28.40 -11.69
C LYS A 973 22.31 29.29 -11.97
N ASN A 974 22.20 30.62 -11.84
CA ASN A 974 23.32 31.56 -12.07
C ASN A 974 24.14 31.87 -10.81
N SER A 975 23.62 31.56 -9.61
CA SER A 975 24.37 31.75 -8.36
C SER A 975 25.34 30.59 -8.13
N ASP A 976 26.61 30.80 -8.49
CA ASP A 976 27.71 29.90 -8.11
C ASP A 976 27.68 29.63 -6.60
N GLY A 977 27.74 28.35 -6.25
CA GLY A 977 27.39 27.80 -4.94
C GLY A 977 27.89 28.61 -3.74
N LEU A 978 26.95 29.09 -2.92
CA LEU A 978 27.12 29.29 -1.46
C LEU A 978 25.90 29.95 -0.76
N LYS A 979 24.83 30.34 -1.45
CA LYS A 979 23.60 30.79 -0.77
C LYS A 979 22.33 30.27 -1.46
N SER A 980 21.73 29.26 -0.81
CA SER A 980 20.44 28.60 -1.06
C SER A 980 20.32 27.76 -2.34
N ASP A 981 20.52 26.44 -2.19
CA ASP A 981 20.06 25.41 -3.13
C ASP A 981 18.53 25.35 -3.15
N PHE A 982 17.91 26.29 -3.85
CA PHE A 982 16.49 26.20 -4.16
C PHE A 982 16.32 25.28 -5.38
N GLY A 983 16.01 24.00 -5.12
CA GLY A 983 15.56 23.06 -6.15
C GLY A 983 14.30 23.55 -6.88
N HIS A 984 13.81 22.77 -7.86
CA HIS A 984 12.58 23.11 -8.61
C HIS A 984 11.44 23.56 -7.67
N MET A 985 10.73 24.62 -8.04
CA MET A 985 9.58 25.15 -7.30
C MET A 985 9.83 25.70 -5.88
N GLN A 986 11.09 25.97 -5.50
CA GLN A 986 11.40 26.52 -4.18
C GLN A 986 11.43 28.07 -4.11
N GLY A 987 11.49 28.77 -5.25
CA GLY A 987 11.33 30.24 -5.33
C GLY A 987 9.89 30.71 -5.04
N LYS A 988 9.69 32.02 -4.83
CA LYS A 988 8.36 32.61 -4.57
C LYS A 988 7.42 32.43 -5.77
N GLY A 989 7.88 32.74 -6.98
CA GLY A 989 7.19 32.51 -8.24
C GLY A 989 6.95 31.03 -8.50
N GLY A 990 7.94 30.17 -8.26
CA GLY A 990 7.78 28.71 -8.36
C GLY A 990 6.68 28.15 -7.45
N ARG A 991 6.63 28.58 -6.18
CA ARG A 991 5.56 28.19 -5.25
C ARG A 991 4.19 28.72 -5.68
N VAL A 992 4.12 29.92 -6.25
CA VAL A 992 2.87 30.49 -6.78
C VAL A 992 2.38 29.67 -7.98
N LEU A 993 3.26 29.36 -8.94
CA LEU A 993 2.92 28.49 -10.08
C LEU A 993 2.43 27.12 -9.62
N LYS A 994 3.12 26.47 -8.67
CA LYS A 994 2.72 25.17 -8.13
C LYS A 994 1.33 25.23 -7.48
N ARG A 995 1.04 26.31 -6.76
CA ARG A 995 -0.25 26.54 -6.11
C ARG A 995 -1.36 26.70 -7.15
N LEU A 996 -1.16 27.53 -8.18
CA LEU A 996 -2.15 27.74 -9.24
C LEU A 996 -2.44 26.45 -10.01
N VAL A 997 -1.40 25.68 -10.35
CA VAL A 997 -1.54 24.37 -11.02
C VAL A 997 -2.30 23.38 -10.12
N ARG A 998 -2.03 23.39 -8.80
CA ARG A 998 -2.77 22.57 -7.84
C ARG A 998 -4.23 22.99 -7.72
N GLU A 999 -4.50 24.29 -7.56
CA GLU A 999 -5.87 24.83 -7.47
C GLU A 999 -6.70 24.45 -8.71
N PHE A 1000 -6.10 24.53 -9.90
CA PHE A 1000 -6.71 24.08 -11.13
C PHE A 1000 -7.02 22.56 -11.11
N ALA A 1001 -6.02 21.73 -10.79
CA ALA A 1001 -6.21 20.28 -10.70
C ALA A 1001 -7.25 19.86 -9.65
N ASP A 1002 -7.26 20.49 -8.48
CA ASP A 1002 -8.22 20.24 -7.39
C ASP A 1002 -9.65 20.61 -7.83
N ALA A 1003 -9.83 21.74 -8.51
CA ALA A 1003 -11.13 22.18 -9.01
C ALA A 1003 -11.70 21.24 -10.09
N HIS A 1004 -10.86 20.50 -10.82
CA HIS A 1004 -11.23 19.70 -11.99
C HIS A 1004 -11.08 18.18 -11.76
N ARG A 1005 -10.93 17.75 -10.50
CA ARG A 1005 -10.68 16.34 -10.11
C ARG A 1005 -11.90 15.41 -10.27
N ASN A 1006 -13.12 15.95 -10.13
CA ASN A 1006 -14.36 15.17 -9.97
C ASN A 1006 -15.37 15.33 -11.12
N ILE A 1007 -14.93 15.77 -12.30
CA ILE A 1007 -15.81 15.77 -13.46
C ILE A 1007 -15.95 14.30 -13.91
N PRO A 1008 -17.16 13.70 -13.87
CA PRO A 1008 -17.33 12.30 -14.20
C PRO A 1008 -16.85 12.03 -15.63
N ASN A 1009 -16.08 10.97 -15.82
CA ASN A 1009 -15.81 10.38 -17.13
C ASN A 1009 -17.17 10.06 -17.78
N LEU A 1010 -17.64 10.93 -18.67
CA LEU A 1010 -18.66 10.58 -19.65
C LEU A 1010 -17.96 9.87 -20.80
N THR A 1011 -17.68 8.58 -20.62
CA THR A 1011 -17.51 7.65 -21.74
C THR A 1011 -18.85 7.04 -22.09
#